data_AF-T0CQQ8-F1
#
_entry.id   AF-T0CQQ8-F1
#
_cell.length_a   1.000
_cell.length_b   1.000
_cell.length_c   1.000
_cell.angle_alpha   90.00
_cell.angle_beta   90.00
_cell.angle_gamma   90.00
#
_symmetry.space_group_name_H-M   'P 1'
#
loop_
_entity.id
_entity.type
_entity.pdbx_description
1 polymer ?
#
loop_
_entity_poly.entity_id
_entity_poly.type
_entity_poly.pdbx_seq_one_letter_code
_entity_poly.pdbx_strand_id
1 'polypeptide(L)'
;MIPATRTFGETVRFGLVGTLNTAVDFAIFILLTHVGHWDIIAAQTVSYAVGLMNSYVWNRIVTFKEQGSIGWKQVGRFVAINVSSYLVSVFVLFVMRRFACPDVVSKLFATLVTFAINFIGSKRWVFSRTAINERSSSSAFRRKEMVEMDASYIPETGRQRLPKLLSGRQEDAPWVRPALVALLVLTAVAYIWGLSASGWSNSFYSAAVQAATKSWKAFFFGSFDASNFITVDKPPFSLWVMDLSARIFGLNSWSILVPEALEGVACVWVLYLTVRRWFSPGAALIAGAVLATTPVAALMFRFNNPDALLVLLLTASAYAMTRALEAGKTKWLILASCLIGLGFLTKMLAAFLVIPGFVVVYLLFAPVSVRRRLLQLVSSAIVVVVSAGWWVAIVQLTPADKRPYIGSSQDNSLLNLIFGYNGFGRLTGNESSMGGGRGGHGGGMFSGSTGIARLFHADMGGQISWLIPAALILFFVALWLVRRAWRSEDAVPALLMWAATLIVTGLAFSFGKGIIHQYYTVALAPAIGALVGIGSDVLWRSRNELVARLGLAVAMAATAVWSFVLLDRTPTWLPWLRVVVLVVGAIAVIGILCIYKMGQRITALTGIIAVVAGLVGPFAYMLQTVTTPHTGSTPTAGPTVAGAAFGGGGFGNRRMMPGFESGMQSSGTSKTTGSDHWKSGSSLRGANGLGDVRLTGGFGGPGDATPNQAIIRLLEQNATHYTWVAATIGANSAAPYQLATGDPIMAIGGFAGSDPTPTLAQFKRYVSEGKIHYFIAGGMGFGRGFLAGSKPFGGAGDGSLKRGAENGEMPAFFGGKGASGAPTAGGFPGGAMGGSSSPSAAITKWVESHFTSTKVGGVTVYDLTHSKS
;
A
#
# COMPACT_ATOMS: atom_id res chain seq x y z
N MET A 1 3.74 -4.24 -57.74
CA MET A 1 3.10 -4.48 -56.41
C MET A 1 3.82 -5.63 -55.73
N ILE A 2 4.34 -5.40 -54.52
CA ILE A 2 4.85 -6.46 -53.61
C ILE A 2 3.88 -6.49 -52.41
N PRO A 3 3.46 -7.65 -51.88
CA PRO A 3 2.35 -7.71 -50.94
C PRO A 3 2.70 -7.10 -49.56
N ALA A 4 1.73 -6.42 -48.95
CA ALA A 4 1.80 -5.78 -47.62
C ALA A 4 2.10 -6.74 -46.44
N THR A 5 2.24 -8.04 -46.69
CA THR A 5 2.61 -9.07 -45.71
C THR A 5 4.10 -9.09 -45.38
N ARG A 6 5.00 -8.57 -46.25
CA ARG A 6 6.45 -8.54 -45.96
C ARG A 6 6.83 -7.55 -44.84
N THR A 7 6.17 -6.39 -44.75
CA THR A 7 6.50 -5.32 -43.78
C THR A 7 6.16 -5.63 -42.31
N PHE A 8 5.20 -6.52 -42.04
CA PHE A 8 4.83 -6.91 -40.66
C PHE A 8 5.86 -7.87 -40.05
N GLY A 9 6.38 -8.81 -40.85
CA GLY A 9 7.42 -9.74 -40.43
C GLY A 9 8.75 -9.02 -40.08
N GLU A 10 9.10 -7.98 -40.82
CA GLU A 10 10.29 -7.15 -40.58
C GLU A 10 10.19 -6.36 -39.27
N THR A 11 9.02 -5.81 -38.95
CA THR A 11 8.79 -5.04 -37.72
C THR A 11 8.84 -5.94 -36.47
N VAL A 12 8.29 -7.16 -36.55
CA VAL A 12 8.34 -8.14 -35.46
C VAL A 12 9.76 -8.68 -35.25
N ARG A 13 10.49 -8.97 -36.33
CA ARG A 13 11.90 -9.38 -36.26
C ARG A 13 12.79 -8.29 -35.68
N PHE A 14 12.56 -7.03 -36.05
CA PHE A 14 13.27 -5.89 -35.47
C PHE A 14 12.98 -5.70 -33.98
N GLY A 15 11.72 -5.86 -33.55
CA GLY A 15 11.34 -5.83 -32.13
C GLY A 15 11.97 -6.96 -31.31
N LEU A 16 12.09 -8.17 -31.87
CA LEU A 16 12.79 -9.29 -31.25
C LEU A 16 14.30 -9.03 -31.13
N VAL A 17 14.94 -8.52 -32.19
CA VAL A 17 16.37 -8.17 -32.16
C VAL A 17 16.65 -7.04 -31.16
N GLY A 18 15.79 -6.02 -31.08
CA GLY A 18 15.89 -4.95 -30.09
C GLY A 18 15.74 -5.44 -28.64
N THR A 19 14.86 -6.43 -28.41
CA THR A 19 14.66 -7.05 -27.09
C THR A 19 15.86 -7.88 -26.67
N LEU A 20 16.38 -8.72 -27.59
CA LEU A 20 17.60 -9.50 -27.37
C LEU A 20 18.79 -8.58 -27.09
N ASN A 21 18.88 -7.47 -27.82
CA ASN A 21 19.96 -6.51 -27.65
C ASN A 21 19.93 -5.82 -26.28
N THR A 22 18.73 -5.45 -25.84
CA THR A 22 18.52 -4.84 -24.53
C THR A 22 18.86 -5.82 -23.41
N ALA A 23 18.55 -7.12 -23.58
CA ALA A 23 18.92 -8.14 -22.61
C ALA A 23 20.44 -8.31 -22.49
N VAL A 24 21.17 -8.29 -23.61
CA VAL A 24 22.65 -8.36 -23.62
C VAL A 24 23.26 -7.14 -22.96
N ASP A 25 22.78 -5.92 -23.28
CA ASP A 25 23.21 -4.69 -22.62
C ASP A 25 22.97 -4.75 -21.09
N PHE A 26 21.80 -5.22 -20.67
CA PHE A 26 21.46 -5.32 -19.25
C PHE A 26 22.30 -6.37 -18.51
N ALA A 27 22.55 -7.52 -19.14
CA ALA A 27 23.36 -8.59 -18.56
C ALA A 27 24.82 -8.16 -18.36
N ILE A 28 25.41 -7.51 -19.37
CA ILE A 28 26.79 -7.01 -19.29
C ILE A 28 26.89 -5.89 -18.25
N PHE A 29 25.90 -5.01 -18.17
CA PHE A 29 25.87 -3.96 -17.16
C PHE A 29 25.83 -4.53 -15.73
N ILE A 30 24.97 -5.53 -15.47
CA ILE A 30 24.92 -6.21 -14.17
C ILE A 30 26.25 -6.89 -13.87
N LEU A 31 26.82 -7.62 -14.83
CA LEU A 31 28.10 -8.29 -14.65
C LEU A 31 29.20 -7.30 -14.25
N LEU A 32 29.33 -6.19 -14.99
CA LEU A 32 30.36 -5.19 -14.73
C LEU A 32 30.17 -4.48 -13.38
N THR A 33 28.93 -4.18 -12.98
CA THR A 33 28.65 -3.48 -11.72
C THR A 33 28.71 -4.39 -10.49
N HIS A 34 28.13 -5.59 -10.56
CA HIS A 34 27.97 -6.48 -9.40
C HIS A 34 29.12 -7.48 -9.23
N VAL A 35 29.74 -7.91 -10.34
CA VAL A 35 30.87 -8.86 -10.31
C VAL A 35 32.19 -8.12 -10.51
N GLY A 36 32.24 -7.21 -11.47
CA GLY A 36 33.45 -6.43 -11.78
C GLY A 36 33.70 -5.26 -10.83
N HIS A 37 32.68 -4.79 -10.10
CA HIS A 37 32.70 -3.56 -9.29
C HIS A 37 33.09 -2.28 -10.08
N TRP A 38 32.73 -2.22 -11.37
CA TRP A 38 33.00 -1.06 -12.23
C TRP A 38 32.08 0.12 -11.87
N ASP A 39 32.57 1.36 -12.06
CA ASP A 39 31.73 2.55 -11.94
C ASP A 39 30.54 2.48 -12.91
N ILE A 40 29.39 2.95 -12.46
CA ILE A 40 28.11 2.84 -13.17
C ILE A 40 28.15 3.46 -14.58
N ILE A 41 28.90 4.55 -14.78
CA ILE A 41 29.03 5.22 -16.08
C ILE A 41 29.96 4.40 -17.00
N ALA A 42 31.05 3.87 -16.46
CA ALA A 42 31.96 2.99 -17.20
C ALA A 42 31.26 1.69 -17.63
N ALA A 43 30.52 1.06 -16.71
CA ALA A 43 29.72 -0.13 -16.98
C ALA A 43 28.64 0.13 -18.04
N GLN A 44 27.94 1.28 -17.98
CA GLN A 44 26.98 1.69 -19.00
C GLN A 44 27.63 1.86 -20.38
N THR A 45 28.83 2.43 -20.42
CA THR A 45 29.53 2.72 -21.68
C THR A 45 29.93 1.42 -22.39
N VAL A 46 30.51 0.49 -21.64
CA VAL A 46 30.92 -0.81 -22.17
C VAL A 46 29.68 -1.64 -22.55
N SER A 47 28.66 -1.70 -21.69
CA SER A 47 27.46 -2.49 -21.97
C SER A 47 26.72 -1.98 -23.21
N TYR A 48 26.62 -0.66 -23.37
CA TYR A 48 25.95 -0.03 -24.50
C TYR A 48 26.72 -0.23 -25.81
N ALA A 49 28.05 -0.17 -25.77
CA ALA A 49 28.90 -0.47 -26.92
C ALA A 49 28.74 -1.94 -27.37
N VAL A 50 28.75 -2.90 -26.42
CA VAL A 50 28.55 -4.31 -26.75
C VAL A 50 27.14 -4.56 -27.28
N GLY A 51 26.12 -3.92 -26.72
CA GLY A 51 24.76 -3.93 -27.27
C GLY A 51 24.72 -3.37 -28.69
N LEU A 52 25.36 -2.24 -28.96
CA LEU A 52 25.41 -1.69 -30.32
C LEU A 52 26.04 -2.66 -31.33
N MET A 53 27.16 -3.29 -30.97
CA MET A 53 27.84 -4.29 -31.80
C MET A 53 26.97 -5.52 -32.04
N ASN A 54 26.32 -6.02 -30.98
CA ASN A 54 25.39 -7.14 -31.06
C ASN A 54 24.19 -6.81 -31.98
N SER A 55 23.62 -5.61 -31.85
CA SER A 55 22.54 -5.14 -32.73
C SER A 55 22.97 -5.07 -34.19
N TYR A 56 24.18 -4.61 -34.48
CA TYR A 56 24.73 -4.57 -35.83
C TYR A 56 24.86 -5.98 -36.43
N VAL A 57 25.41 -6.94 -35.67
CA VAL A 57 25.59 -8.33 -36.10
C VAL A 57 24.24 -9.02 -36.38
N TRP A 58 23.27 -8.89 -35.48
CA TRP A 58 21.96 -9.51 -35.66
C TRP A 58 21.12 -8.91 -36.78
N ASN A 59 21.17 -7.58 -36.97
CA ASN A 59 20.54 -6.94 -38.12
C ASN A 59 21.18 -7.38 -39.44
N ARG A 60 22.50 -7.62 -39.45
CA ARG A 60 23.21 -8.14 -40.63
C ARG A 60 22.82 -9.58 -40.98
N ILE A 61 22.63 -10.44 -39.98
CA ILE A 61 22.37 -11.89 -40.17
C ILE A 61 20.90 -12.19 -40.45
N VAL A 62 19.97 -11.48 -39.78
CA VAL A 62 18.53 -11.82 -39.80
C VAL A 62 17.74 -10.98 -40.80
N THR A 63 18.18 -9.77 -41.11
CA THR A 63 17.37 -8.80 -41.88
C THR A 63 17.74 -8.72 -43.36
N PHE A 64 19.01 -8.95 -43.74
CA PHE A 64 19.49 -8.74 -45.12
C PHE A 64 19.95 -10.05 -45.80
N LYS A 65 19.03 -10.99 -46.05
CA LYS A 65 19.21 -11.99 -47.11
C LYS A 65 18.79 -11.39 -48.47
N GLU A 66 19.66 -10.55 -49.04
CA GLU A 66 19.86 -10.20 -50.47
C GLU A 66 20.31 -8.72 -50.72
N GLN A 67 21.47 -8.64 -51.38
CA GLN A 67 22.09 -7.65 -52.29
C GLN A 67 21.49 -6.23 -52.44
N GLY A 68 22.20 -5.22 -51.90
CA GLY A 68 22.07 -3.79 -52.25
C GLY A 68 23.12 -2.92 -51.52
N SER A 69 23.63 -1.87 -52.18
CA SER A 69 24.73 -1.03 -51.62
C SER A 69 24.30 -0.27 -50.36
N ILE A 70 25.11 -0.35 -49.30
CA ILE A 70 24.90 0.36 -48.04
C ILE A 70 24.87 1.87 -48.28
N GLY A 71 23.72 2.51 -48.05
CA GLY A 71 23.61 3.96 -48.07
C GLY A 71 24.29 4.56 -46.83
N TRP A 72 25.50 5.10 -46.98
CA TRP A 72 26.27 5.71 -45.89
C TRP A 72 25.51 6.78 -45.07
N LYS A 73 24.51 7.44 -45.68
CA LYS A 73 23.60 8.37 -44.98
C LYS A 73 22.69 7.69 -43.94
N GLN A 74 22.26 6.44 -44.17
CA GLN A 74 21.43 5.69 -43.21
C GLN A 74 22.26 5.21 -42.02
N VAL A 75 23.50 4.76 -42.28
CA VAL A 75 24.46 4.39 -41.23
C VAL A 75 24.76 5.60 -40.35
N GLY A 76 25.04 6.76 -40.94
CA GLY A 76 25.29 8.00 -40.19
C GLY A 76 24.11 8.40 -39.28
N ARG A 77 22.87 8.31 -39.76
CA ARG A 77 21.67 8.59 -38.94
C ARG A 77 21.48 7.57 -37.83
N PHE A 78 21.74 6.29 -38.09
CA PHE A 78 21.65 5.24 -37.07
C PHE A 78 22.70 5.42 -35.97
N VAL A 79 23.94 5.76 -36.34
CA VAL A 79 25.00 6.09 -35.37
C VAL A 79 24.61 7.31 -34.55
N ALA A 80 24.16 8.39 -35.18
CA ALA A 80 23.75 9.62 -34.49
C ALA A 80 22.67 9.36 -33.42
N ILE A 81 21.68 8.53 -33.74
CA ILE A 81 20.57 8.20 -32.82
C ILE A 81 21.01 7.37 -31.62
N ASN A 82 21.93 6.43 -31.82
CA ASN A 82 22.46 5.61 -30.75
C ASN A 82 23.42 6.42 -29.87
N VAL A 83 24.21 7.33 -30.45
CA VAL A 83 25.02 8.28 -29.67
C VAL A 83 24.13 9.20 -28.83
N SER A 84 23.07 9.77 -29.39
CA SER A 84 22.11 10.57 -28.61
C SER A 84 21.44 9.76 -27.50
N SER A 85 21.06 8.52 -27.79
CA SER A 85 20.44 7.62 -26.81
C SER A 85 21.42 7.22 -25.70
N TYR A 86 22.69 6.99 -26.02
CA TYR A 86 23.76 6.77 -25.03
C TYR A 86 23.93 7.98 -24.11
N LEU A 87 24.03 9.19 -24.65
CA LEU A 87 24.20 10.42 -23.86
C LEU A 87 23.02 10.64 -22.92
N VAL A 88 21.79 10.41 -23.38
CA VAL A 88 20.59 10.45 -22.52
C VAL A 88 20.65 9.37 -21.45
N SER A 89 21.13 8.16 -21.77
CA SER A 89 21.30 7.09 -20.78
C SER A 89 22.24 7.51 -19.65
N VAL A 90 23.40 8.08 -20.00
CA VAL A 90 24.41 8.54 -19.04
C VAL A 90 23.86 9.68 -18.19
N PHE A 91 23.16 10.64 -18.81
CA PHE A 91 22.52 11.75 -18.09
C PHE A 91 21.48 11.25 -17.07
N VAL A 92 20.61 10.31 -17.47
CA VAL A 92 19.62 9.71 -16.58
C VAL A 92 20.29 9.00 -15.41
N LEU A 93 21.32 8.20 -15.66
CA LEU A 93 22.08 7.52 -14.59
C LEU A 93 22.76 8.52 -13.65
N PHE A 94 23.33 9.60 -14.18
CA PHE A 94 23.93 10.67 -13.38
C PHE A 94 22.92 11.33 -12.45
N VAL A 95 21.72 11.66 -12.96
CA VAL A 95 20.64 12.25 -12.16
C VAL A 95 20.16 11.26 -11.10
N MET A 96 19.90 10.01 -11.46
CA MET A 96 19.40 8.97 -10.55
C MET A 96 20.39 8.71 -9.40
N ARG A 97 21.70 8.78 -9.66
CA ARG A 97 22.73 8.69 -8.62
C ARG A 97 22.62 9.79 -7.57
N ARG A 98 22.20 11.01 -7.94
CA ARG A 98 22.01 12.13 -6.99
C ARG A 98 20.86 11.90 -6.02
N PHE A 99 19.94 11.00 -6.35
CA PHE A 99 18.82 10.60 -5.50
C PHE A 99 19.05 9.25 -4.79
N ALA A 100 20.30 8.76 -4.76
CA ALA A 100 20.69 7.50 -4.12
C ALA A 100 19.87 6.28 -4.59
N CYS A 101 19.45 6.27 -5.86
CA CYS A 101 18.71 5.15 -6.44
C CYS A 101 19.63 3.93 -6.66
N PRO A 102 19.17 2.69 -6.39
CA PRO A 102 19.94 1.49 -6.68
C PRO A 102 20.30 1.36 -8.17
N ASP A 103 21.51 0.90 -8.48
CA ASP A 103 22.09 0.90 -9.83
C ASP A 103 21.23 0.17 -10.87
N VAL A 104 20.65 -0.97 -10.48
CA VAL A 104 19.76 -1.76 -11.35
C VAL A 104 18.48 -1.01 -11.69
N VAL A 105 17.92 -0.25 -10.74
CA VAL A 105 16.71 0.56 -10.93
C VAL A 105 17.02 1.75 -11.83
N SER A 106 18.15 2.41 -11.59
CA SER A 106 18.67 3.50 -12.42
C SER A 106 18.87 3.04 -13.87
N LYS A 107 19.47 1.86 -14.09
CA LYS A 107 19.67 1.25 -15.41
C LYS A 107 18.34 0.90 -16.07
N LEU A 108 17.39 0.31 -15.35
CA LEU A 108 16.07 -0.02 -15.91
C LEU A 108 15.37 1.23 -16.43
N PHE A 109 15.39 2.30 -15.64
CA PHE A 109 14.77 3.57 -16.03
C PHE A 109 15.47 4.21 -17.24
N ALA A 110 16.81 4.26 -17.23
CA ALA A 110 17.60 4.74 -18.37
C ALA A 110 17.33 3.91 -19.64
N THR A 111 17.20 2.59 -19.51
CA THR A 111 16.90 1.67 -20.61
C THR A 111 15.51 1.94 -21.21
N LEU A 112 14.48 2.17 -20.37
CA LEU A 112 13.14 2.49 -20.85
C LEU A 112 13.08 3.81 -21.61
N VAL A 113 13.73 4.86 -21.08
CA VAL A 113 13.79 6.18 -21.72
C VAL A 113 14.51 6.11 -23.06
N THR A 114 15.65 5.43 -23.10
CA THR A 114 16.49 5.34 -24.31
C THR A 114 15.92 4.38 -25.34
N PHE A 115 15.23 3.32 -24.93
CA PHE A 115 14.50 2.42 -25.83
C PHE A 115 13.45 3.19 -26.66
N ALA A 116 12.69 4.10 -26.03
CA ALA A 116 11.71 4.91 -26.74
C ALA A 116 12.37 5.84 -27.78
N ILE A 117 13.48 6.48 -27.41
CA ILE A 117 14.26 7.37 -28.30
C ILE A 117 14.82 6.58 -29.48
N ASN A 118 15.50 5.47 -29.22
CA ASN A 118 16.09 4.60 -30.24
C ASN A 118 15.01 4.04 -31.18
N PHE A 119 13.86 3.60 -30.65
CA PHE A 119 12.78 3.05 -31.46
C PHE A 119 12.12 4.11 -32.35
N ILE A 120 11.70 5.25 -31.77
CA ILE A 120 11.01 6.31 -32.51
C ILE A 120 11.94 6.93 -33.54
N GLY A 121 13.17 7.22 -33.13
CA GLY A 121 14.18 7.79 -33.99
C GLY A 121 14.52 6.88 -35.16
N SER A 122 14.76 5.58 -34.89
CA SER A 122 15.07 4.61 -35.94
C SER A 122 13.92 4.51 -36.94
N LYS A 123 12.68 4.43 -36.44
CA LYS A 123 11.48 4.32 -37.27
C LYS A 123 11.21 5.56 -38.14
N ARG A 124 11.42 6.77 -37.59
CA ARG A 124 10.99 8.01 -38.26
C ARG A 124 12.10 8.74 -39.02
N TRP A 125 13.36 8.49 -38.69
CA TRP A 125 14.47 9.26 -39.23
C TRP A 125 15.53 8.39 -39.93
N VAL A 126 15.88 7.25 -39.35
CA VAL A 126 16.85 6.33 -39.96
C VAL A 126 16.25 5.61 -41.16
N PHE A 127 15.04 5.05 -41.01
CA PHE A 127 14.40 4.19 -42.02
C PHE A 127 13.23 4.84 -42.77
N SER A 128 13.04 6.16 -42.68
CA SER A 128 11.97 6.83 -43.41
C SER A 128 12.29 6.90 -44.90
N ARG A 129 11.44 6.31 -45.75
CA ARG A 129 11.54 6.43 -47.21
C ARG A 129 11.12 7.84 -47.62
N THR A 130 12.00 8.57 -48.28
CA THR A 130 11.66 9.83 -48.95
C THR A 130 10.72 9.50 -50.11
N ALA A 131 9.44 9.83 -49.97
CA ALA A 131 8.47 9.70 -51.05
C ALA A 131 8.75 10.79 -52.10
N ILE A 132 9.10 10.37 -53.31
CA ILE A 132 9.09 11.22 -54.50
C ILE A 132 7.63 11.40 -54.92
N ASN A 133 7.29 12.64 -55.25
CA ASN A 133 6.02 13.10 -55.80
C ASN A 133 5.50 12.21 -56.92
N GLU A 134 4.20 11.90 -56.91
CA GLU A 134 3.38 11.85 -58.13
C GLU A 134 1.90 12.02 -57.77
N ARG A 135 1.30 13.10 -58.28
CA ARG A 135 -0.15 13.30 -58.42
C ARG A 135 -0.57 12.72 -59.77
N SER A 136 -1.64 11.93 -59.83
CA SER A 136 -2.79 12.12 -60.74
C SER A 136 -3.79 10.96 -60.69
N SER A 137 -5.08 11.32 -60.60
CA SER A 137 -6.26 10.70 -61.23
C SER A 137 -6.46 9.16 -61.25
N SER A 138 -7.54 8.68 -60.62
CA SER A 138 -8.70 8.07 -61.35
C SER A 138 -9.77 7.49 -60.39
N SER A 139 -11.00 8.02 -60.53
CA SER A 139 -12.34 7.36 -60.53
C SER A 139 -12.64 6.22 -59.54
N ALA A 140 -13.60 6.38 -58.62
CA ALA A 140 -15.06 6.23 -58.82
C ALA A 140 -15.56 4.77 -58.88
N PHE A 141 -16.09 4.28 -57.75
CA PHE A 141 -17.12 3.22 -57.60
C PHE A 141 -17.21 2.93 -56.08
N ARG A 142 -18.35 2.78 -55.41
CA ARG A 142 -19.76 2.76 -55.78
C ARG A 142 -20.50 3.07 -54.45
N ARG A 143 -21.45 4.01 -54.46
CA ARG A 143 -22.35 4.36 -53.34
C ARG A 143 -23.76 4.51 -53.91
N LYS A 144 -24.79 4.20 -53.10
CA LYS A 144 -26.25 4.05 -53.37
C LYS A 144 -26.64 2.60 -53.70
N GLU A 145 -27.76 2.04 -53.24
CA GLU A 145 -28.88 2.44 -52.37
C GLU A 145 -29.69 1.15 -52.13
N MET A 146 -30.35 0.98 -50.99
CA MET A 146 -31.75 0.54 -50.96
C MET A 146 -32.36 0.72 -49.57
N VAL A 147 -33.43 1.50 -49.54
CA VAL A 147 -34.44 1.60 -48.49
C VAL A 147 -35.63 0.81 -49.02
N GLU A 148 -36.24 -0.04 -48.20
CA GLU A 148 -37.69 -0.18 -48.23
C GLU A 148 -38.25 -0.57 -46.86
N MET A 149 -39.33 0.10 -46.53
CA MET A 149 -40.15 0.01 -45.33
C MET A 149 -40.99 -1.27 -45.37
N ASP A 150 -41.12 -1.95 -44.23
CA ASP A 150 -42.34 -2.70 -43.93
C ASP A 150 -42.94 -2.15 -42.63
N ALA A 151 -44.23 -1.83 -42.74
CA ALA A 151 -45.03 -1.13 -41.75
C ALA A 151 -46.04 -2.11 -41.16
N SER A 152 -45.74 -2.65 -39.98
CA SER A 152 -46.77 -3.19 -39.08
C SER A 152 -46.24 -3.34 -37.66
N TYR A 153 -46.26 -2.25 -36.88
CA TYR A 153 -46.49 -2.38 -35.45
C TYR A 153 -47.13 -1.10 -34.89
N ILE A 154 -48.41 -1.23 -34.53
CA ILE A 154 -49.22 -0.21 -33.87
C ILE A 154 -48.75 -0.10 -32.42
N PRO A 155 -48.34 1.06 -31.91
CA PRO A 155 -48.12 1.22 -30.48
C PRO A 155 -49.46 1.50 -29.79
N GLU A 156 -49.98 0.52 -29.06
CA GLU A 156 -51.04 0.78 -28.09
C GLU A 156 -50.52 1.74 -27.01
N THR A 157 -51.11 2.91 -26.98
CA THR A 157 -51.04 3.85 -25.88
C THR A 157 -51.83 3.32 -24.68
N GLY A 158 -51.19 3.29 -23.51
CA GLY A 158 -51.89 3.46 -22.24
C GLY A 158 -51.75 2.32 -21.24
N ARG A 159 -50.74 2.42 -20.36
CA ARG A 159 -50.89 2.12 -18.93
C ARG A 159 -49.75 2.73 -18.13
N GLN A 160 -50.09 3.86 -17.50
CA GLN A 160 -49.59 4.41 -16.23
C GLN A 160 -48.08 4.28 -15.93
N ARG A 161 -47.39 5.41 -16.13
CA ARG A 161 -46.01 5.64 -15.71
C ARG A 161 -45.94 5.78 -14.17
N LEU A 162 -45.49 4.73 -13.50
CA LEU A 162 -44.85 4.81 -12.19
C LEU A 162 -43.35 5.16 -12.36
N PRO A 163 -42.69 5.80 -11.38
CA PRO A 163 -41.56 6.71 -11.62
C PRO A 163 -40.29 6.01 -12.14
N LYS A 164 -39.67 6.65 -13.15
CA LYS A 164 -38.44 6.32 -13.90
C LYS A 164 -37.15 6.14 -13.08
N LEU A 165 -37.22 6.07 -11.75
CA LEU A 165 -36.06 5.82 -10.88
C LEU A 165 -35.75 4.32 -10.74
N LEU A 166 -36.72 3.43 -10.97
CA LEU A 166 -36.58 1.99 -10.71
C LEU A 166 -36.26 1.12 -11.94
N SER A 167 -36.44 1.59 -13.18
CA SER A 167 -36.21 0.78 -14.40
C SER A 167 -34.81 0.96 -14.99
N GLY A 168 -34.00 -0.11 -14.98
CA GLY A 168 -32.61 -0.34 -15.45
C GLY A 168 -32.11 0.38 -16.72
N ARG A 169 -31.00 -0.08 -17.32
CA ARG A 169 -30.90 0.10 -18.79
C ARG A 169 -32.15 -0.55 -19.40
N GLN A 170 -32.66 -0.04 -20.51
CA GLN A 170 -33.89 -0.58 -21.12
C GLN A 170 -33.79 -2.08 -21.46
N GLU A 171 -32.56 -2.58 -21.62
CA GLU A 171 -32.23 -3.98 -21.90
C GLU A 171 -31.96 -4.83 -20.64
N ASP A 172 -31.91 -4.23 -19.43
CA ASP A 172 -31.63 -4.96 -18.20
C ASP A 172 -32.84 -5.80 -17.77
N ALA A 173 -32.59 -7.04 -17.35
CA ALA A 173 -33.62 -7.84 -16.70
C ALA A 173 -34.11 -7.16 -15.39
N PRO A 174 -35.39 -7.31 -15.01
CA PRO A 174 -35.98 -6.58 -13.88
C PRO A 174 -35.27 -6.78 -12.52
N TRP A 175 -34.55 -7.89 -12.34
CA TRP A 175 -33.82 -8.20 -11.10
C TRP A 175 -32.53 -7.41 -10.93
N VAL A 176 -31.96 -6.83 -11.99
CA VAL A 176 -30.60 -6.25 -11.97
C VAL A 176 -30.51 -5.04 -11.04
N ARG A 177 -31.46 -4.10 -11.14
CA ARG A 177 -31.48 -2.92 -10.27
C ARG A 177 -31.79 -3.25 -8.81
N PRO A 178 -32.84 -4.05 -8.50
CA PRO A 178 -33.07 -4.52 -7.14
C PRO A 178 -31.85 -5.21 -6.53
N ALA A 179 -31.14 -6.05 -7.29
CA ALA A 179 -29.93 -6.72 -6.80
C ALA A 179 -28.78 -5.74 -6.53
N LEU A 180 -28.57 -4.73 -7.39
CA LEU A 180 -27.59 -3.67 -7.13
C LEU A 180 -27.97 -2.86 -5.89
N VAL A 181 -29.23 -2.45 -5.77
CA VAL A 181 -29.71 -1.72 -4.59
C VAL A 181 -29.53 -2.55 -3.33
N ALA A 182 -29.88 -3.84 -3.37
CA ALA A 182 -29.67 -4.76 -2.26
C ALA A 182 -28.18 -4.85 -1.89
N LEU A 183 -27.28 -5.02 -2.86
CA LEU A 183 -25.83 -5.03 -2.62
C LEU A 183 -25.36 -3.74 -1.93
N LEU A 184 -25.77 -2.57 -2.43
CA LEU A 184 -25.36 -1.28 -1.88
C LEU A 184 -25.96 -1.02 -0.50
N VAL A 185 -27.24 -1.35 -0.29
CA VAL A 185 -27.92 -1.20 1.01
C VAL A 185 -27.30 -2.13 2.04
N LEU A 186 -27.06 -3.40 1.71
CA LEU A 186 -26.40 -4.35 2.62
C LEU A 186 -24.98 -3.91 2.95
N THR A 187 -24.24 -3.38 1.96
CA THR A 187 -22.91 -2.80 2.19
C THR A 187 -23.00 -1.59 3.11
N ALA A 188 -23.94 -0.67 2.86
CA ALA A 188 -24.14 0.51 3.69
C ALA A 188 -24.52 0.15 5.13
N VAL A 189 -25.42 -0.82 5.32
CA VAL A 189 -25.75 -1.34 6.65
C VAL A 189 -24.49 -1.91 7.31
N ALA A 190 -23.74 -2.77 6.62
CA ALA A 190 -22.51 -3.35 7.18
C ALA A 190 -21.46 -2.28 7.54
N TYR A 191 -21.32 -1.22 6.75
CA TYR A 191 -20.27 -0.21 6.96
C TYR A 191 -20.69 0.94 7.87
N ILE A 192 -21.98 1.21 8.06
CA ILE A 192 -22.46 2.33 8.90
C ILE A 192 -22.96 1.82 10.26
N TRP A 193 -23.43 0.57 10.35
CA TRP A 193 -23.99 0.05 11.61
C TRP A 193 -22.95 0.07 12.73
N GLY A 194 -23.30 0.63 13.89
CA GLY A 194 -22.43 0.65 15.07
C GLY A 194 -21.09 1.38 14.88
N LEU A 195 -21.00 2.32 13.93
CA LEU A 195 -19.73 2.95 13.54
C LEU A 195 -19.00 3.64 14.71
N SER A 196 -19.75 4.27 15.63
CA SER A 196 -19.19 4.94 16.81
C SER A 196 -18.57 3.99 17.84
N ALA A 197 -18.79 2.68 17.73
CA ALA A 197 -18.26 1.71 18.69
C ALA A 197 -16.72 1.70 18.73
N SER A 198 -16.07 2.07 17.62
CA SER A 198 -14.61 2.21 17.50
C SER A 198 -14.04 3.49 18.15
N GLY A 199 -14.87 4.32 18.81
CA GLY A 199 -14.40 5.54 19.46
C GLY A 199 -13.65 6.46 18.49
N TRP A 200 -12.42 6.86 18.83
CA TRP A 200 -11.60 7.70 17.97
C TRP A 200 -10.85 6.94 16.86
N SER A 201 -11.05 5.61 16.75
CA SER A 201 -10.42 4.74 15.76
C SER A 201 -8.89 4.91 15.80
N ASN A 202 -8.28 5.60 14.83
CA ASN A 202 -6.93 6.12 14.96
C ASN A 202 -6.95 7.51 15.61
N SER A 203 -6.60 7.57 16.91
CA SER A 203 -6.58 8.83 17.66
C SER A 203 -5.62 9.88 17.06
N PHE A 204 -4.55 9.46 16.37
CA PHE A 204 -3.62 10.37 15.69
C PHE A 204 -4.28 11.20 14.59
N TYR A 205 -5.09 10.57 13.73
CA TYR A 205 -5.82 11.30 12.68
C TYR A 205 -7.05 12.02 13.24
N SER A 206 -7.74 11.44 14.24
CA SER A 206 -8.85 12.12 14.92
C SER A 206 -8.42 13.43 15.60
N ALA A 207 -7.22 13.47 16.19
CA ALA A 207 -6.66 14.67 16.80
C ALA A 207 -6.41 15.77 15.75
N ALA A 208 -5.93 15.41 14.56
CA ALA A 208 -5.79 16.33 13.44
C ALA A 208 -7.14 16.85 12.94
N VAL A 209 -8.17 16.00 12.89
CA VAL A 209 -9.53 16.43 12.54
C VAL A 209 -10.07 17.44 13.56
N GLN A 210 -9.90 17.17 14.86
CA GLN A 210 -10.26 18.13 15.91
C GLN A 210 -9.52 19.45 15.74
N ALA A 211 -8.21 19.43 15.49
CA ALA A 211 -7.43 20.63 15.22
C ALA A 211 -7.96 21.41 14.01
N ALA A 212 -8.31 20.70 12.94
CA ALA A 212 -8.87 21.27 11.73
C ALA A 212 -10.25 21.90 11.97
N THR A 213 -11.09 21.38 12.89
CA THR A 213 -12.35 22.06 13.26
C THR A 213 -12.13 23.42 13.92
N LYS A 214 -11.02 23.60 14.64
CA LYS A 214 -10.68 24.84 15.35
C LYS A 214 -9.87 25.83 14.51
N SER A 215 -9.13 25.37 13.50
CA SER A 215 -8.22 26.20 12.71
C SER A 215 -8.22 25.85 11.23
N TRP A 216 -8.53 26.83 10.37
CA TRP A 216 -8.42 26.67 8.91
C TRP A 216 -6.97 26.47 8.44
N LYS A 217 -5.99 26.95 9.23
CA LYS A 217 -4.57 26.70 8.95
C LYS A 217 -4.23 25.23 9.22
N ALA A 218 -4.70 24.69 10.35
CA ALA A 218 -4.54 23.27 10.65
C ALA A 218 -5.25 22.37 9.61
N PHE A 219 -6.45 22.75 9.18
CA PHE A 219 -7.17 22.12 8.06
C PHE A 219 -6.30 22.08 6.79
N PHE A 220 -5.79 23.23 6.34
CA PHE A 220 -5.03 23.29 5.08
C PHE A 220 -3.76 22.44 5.09
N PHE A 221 -3.02 22.42 6.21
CA PHE A 221 -1.75 21.69 6.30
C PHE A 221 -1.88 20.23 6.77
N GLY A 222 -3.04 19.83 7.32
CA GLY A 222 -3.16 18.54 8.02
C GLY A 222 -2.36 18.52 9.31
N SER A 223 -2.46 19.59 10.10
CA SER A 223 -1.73 19.74 11.36
C SER A 223 -2.31 18.84 12.44
N PHE A 224 -1.44 18.26 13.26
CA PHE A 224 -1.81 17.43 14.40
C PHE A 224 -2.61 18.22 15.45
N ASP A 225 -2.21 19.47 15.73
CA ASP A 225 -2.83 20.34 16.73
C ASP A 225 -3.26 21.70 16.15
N ALA A 226 -4.19 22.39 16.83
CA ALA A 226 -4.76 23.65 16.34
C ALA A 226 -3.77 24.83 16.36
N SER A 227 -2.71 24.76 17.18
CA SER A 227 -1.60 25.73 17.21
C SER A 227 -0.60 25.49 16.06
N ASN A 228 -0.85 24.48 15.22
CA ASN A 228 -0.17 24.26 13.95
C ASN A 228 1.34 24.01 14.14
N PHE A 229 1.69 23.15 15.11
CA PHE A 229 3.07 22.83 15.45
C PHE A 229 3.71 21.87 14.42
N ILE A 230 3.03 20.75 14.13
CA ILE A 230 3.54 19.67 13.26
C ILE A 230 2.41 19.03 12.44
N THR A 231 2.68 18.59 11.21
CA THR A 231 1.71 17.85 10.37
C THR A 231 1.58 16.40 10.78
N VAL A 232 0.50 15.74 10.35
CA VAL A 232 0.45 14.29 10.28
C VAL A 232 1.43 13.74 9.22
N ASP A 233 1.57 12.42 9.15
CA ASP A 233 2.53 11.71 8.28
C ASP A 233 2.09 11.57 6.80
N LYS A 234 1.05 12.31 6.38
CA LYS A 234 0.40 12.21 5.06
C LYS A 234 -0.04 13.60 4.58
N PRO A 235 -0.25 13.78 3.26
CA PRO A 235 -0.93 14.97 2.76
C PRO A 235 -2.42 14.94 3.18
N PRO A 236 -3.07 16.10 3.27
CA PRO A 236 -4.31 16.26 4.03
C PRO A 236 -5.59 15.91 3.26
N PHE A 237 -5.51 15.37 2.04
CA PHE A 237 -6.72 15.21 1.21
C PHE A 237 -7.75 14.24 1.82
N SER A 238 -7.31 13.16 2.49
CA SER A 238 -8.21 12.32 3.30
C SER A 238 -8.75 13.07 4.53
N LEU A 239 -7.90 13.85 5.20
CA LEU A 239 -8.33 14.62 6.37
C LEU A 239 -9.42 15.62 6.00
N TRP A 240 -9.30 16.34 4.88
CA TRP A 240 -10.28 17.35 4.48
C TRP A 240 -11.71 16.82 4.40
N VAL A 241 -11.89 15.57 3.99
CA VAL A 241 -13.22 14.95 3.94
C VAL A 241 -13.79 14.78 5.35
N MET A 242 -13.00 14.23 6.27
CA MET A 242 -13.37 14.07 7.68
C MET A 242 -13.52 15.42 8.40
N ASP A 243 -12.63 16.37 8.14
CA ASP A 243 -12.64 17.72 8.70
C ASP A 243 -13.92 18.47 8.34
N LEU A 244 -14.32 18.43 7.06
CA LEU A 244 -15.56 19.04 6.60
C LEU A 244 -16.77 18.35 7.25
N SER A 245 -16.76 17.02 7.35
CA SER A 245 -17.81 16.27 8.03
C SER A 245 -17.93 16.66 9.51
N ALA A 246 -16.82 16.72 10.24
CA ALA A 246 -16.78 17.14 11.64
C ALA A 246 -17.19 18.62 11.83
N ARG A 247 -16.90 19.49 10.86
CA ARG A 247 -17.39 20.89 10.87
C ARG A 247 -18.89 21.00 10.63
N ILE A 248 -19.45 20.15 9.76
CA ILE A 248 -20.89 20.17 9.41
C ILE A 248 -21.73 19.51 10.52
N PHE A 249 -21.31 18.36 11.03
CA PHE A 249 -22.08 17.54 11.96
C PHE A 249 -21.62 17.66 13.43
N GLY A 250 -20.61 18.48 13.70
CA GLY A 250 -19.93 18.55 14.99
C GLY A 250 -18.94 17.42 15.18
N LEU A 251 -17.86 17.68 15.93
CA LEU A 251 -16.81 16.69 16.18
C LEU A 251 -17.30 15.56 17.08
N ASN A 252 -17.33 14.35 16.52
CA ASN A 252 -17.55 13.10 17.24
C ASN A 252 -17.07 11.92 16.38
N SER A 253 -16.94 10.74 16.99
CA SER A 253 -16.55 9.49 16.33
C SER A 253 -17.32 9.21 15.04
N TRP A 254 -18.65 9.38 15.07
CA TRP A 254 -19.49 9.10 13.90
C TRP A 254 -19.18 10.08 12.75
N SER A 255 -19.06 11.37 13.04
CA SER A 255 -18.78 12.40 12.02
C SER A 255 -17.45 12.18 11.31
N ILE A 256 -16.47 11.61 12.00
CA ILE A 256 -15.15 11.27 11.45
C ILE A 256 -15.22 10.02 10.58
N LEU A 257 -15.99 9.01 11.01
CA LEU A 257 -15.96 7.70 10.36
C LEU A 257 -17.01 7.53 9.24
N VAL A 258 -18.11 8.30 9.27
CA VAL A 258 -19.18 8.17 8.27
C VAL A 258 -18.72 8.44 6.83
N PRO A 259 -17.80 9.40 6.55
CA PRO A 259 -17.30 9.59 5.19
C PRO A 259 -16.56 8.35 4.67
N GLU A 260 -15.71 7.72 5.49
CA GLU A 260 -14.97 6.50 5.13
C GLU A 260 -15.94 5.36 4.72
N ALA A 261 -17.05 5.20 5.47
CA ALA A 261 -18.07 4.21 5.18
C ALA A 261 -18.81 4.48 3.86
N LEU A 262 -19.14 5.75 3.60
CA LEU A 262 -19.77 6.17 2.36
C LEU A 262 -18.83 6.02 1.16
N GLU A 263 -17.54 6.27 1.34
CA GLU A 263 -16.50 6.02 0.33
C GLU A 263 -16.40 4.53 0.01
N GLY A 264 -16.55 3.65 1.00
CA GLY A 264 -16.65 2.20 0.80
C GLY A 264 -17.85 1.77 -0.04
N VAL A 265 -19.04 2.29 0.27
CA VAL A 265 -20.27 2.04 -0.52
C VAL A 265 -20.10 2.58 -1.95
N ALA A 266 -19.54 3.77 -2.10
CA ALA A 266 -19.24 4.36 -3.39
C ALA A 266 -18.21 3.52 -4.17
N CYS A 267 -17.23 2.93 -3.50
CA CYS A 267 -16.22 2.08 -4.12
C CYS A 267 -16.86 0.80 -4.70
N VAL A 268 -17.75 0.14 -3.94
CA VAL A 268 -18.53 -1.01 -4.43
C VAL A 268 -19.38 -0.62 -5.63
N TRP A 269 -20.03 0.54 -5.58
CA TRP A 269 -20.83 1.04 -6.69
C TRP A 269 -19.99 1.33 -7.94
N VAL A 270 -18.87 2.03 -7.80
CA VAL A 270 -17.98 2.37 -8.93
C VAL A 270 -17.34 1.11 -9.52
N LEU A 271 -16.97 0.13 -8.70
CA LEU A 271 -16.47 -1.16 -9.18
C LEU A 271 -17.55 -1.89 -9.99
N TYR A 272 -18.78 -1.96 -9.47
CA TYR A 272 -19.93 -2.49 -10.20
C TYR A 272 -20.11 -1.76 -11.55
N LEU A 273 -20.11 -0.43 -11.56
CA LEU A 273 -20.27 0.37 -12.78
C LEU A 273 -19.14 0.13 -13.79
N THR A 274 -17.92 -0.10 -13.31
CA THR A 274 -16.76 -0.37 -14.15
C THR A 274 -16.89 -1.72 -14.84
N VAL A 275 -17.24 -2.77 -14.09
CA VAL A 275 -17.41 -4.13 -14.64
C VAL A 275 -18.67 -4.23 -15.49
N ARG A 276 -19.81 -3.69 -15.04
CA ARG A 276 -21.09 -3.70 -15.78
C ARG A 276 -20.99 -3.02 -17.14
N ARG A 277 -19.97 -2.22 -17.37
CA ARG A 277 -19.78 -1.49 -18.62
C ARG A 277 -19.54 -2.41 -19.81
N TRP A 278 -18.73 -3.45 -19.63
CA TRP A 278 -18.37 -4.41 -20.68
C TRP A 278 -18.85 -5.84 -20.40
N PHE A 279 -19.22 -6.14 -19.15
CA PHE A 279 -19.57 -7.50 -18.71
C PHE A 279 -21.01 -7.60 -18.20
N SER A 280 -21.43 -8.83 -17.91
CA SER A 280 -22.79 -9.12 -17.46
C SER A 280 -23.12 -8.46 -16.11
N PRO A 281 -24.41 -8.25 -15.79
CA PRO A 281 -24.82 -7.82 -14.45
C PRO A 281 -24.33 -8.75 -13.34
N GLY A 282 -24.30 -10.07 -13.60
CA GLY A 282 -23.78 -11.06 -12.65
C GLY A 282 -22.30 -10.85 -12.34
N ALA A 283 -21.48 -10.61 -13.37
CA ALA A 283 -20.05 -10.28 -13.22
C ALA A 283 -19.83 -9.08 -12.30
N ALA A 284 -20.62 -8.03 -12.51
CA ALA A 284 -20.53 -6.78 -11.75
C ALA A 284 -21.01 -6.94 -10.30
N LEU A 285 -22.07 -7.71 -10.06
CA LEU A 285 -22.54 -8.04 -8.71
C LEU A 285 -21.52 -8.88 -7.96
N ILE A 286 -20.91 -9.88 -8.61
CA ILE A 286 -19.82 -10.68 -8.01
C ILE A 286 -18.64 -9.79 -7.64
N ALA A 287 -18.20 -8.91 -8.55
CA ALA A 287 -17.09 -8.00 -8.27
C ALA A 287 -17.36 -7.09 -7.07
N GLY A 288 -18.56 -6.49 -7.02
CA GLY A 288 -18.97 -5.66 -5.89
C GLY A 288 -19.12 -6.44 -4.58
N ALA A 289 -19.69 -7.64 -4.64
CA ALA A 289 -19.85 -8.51 -3.46
C ALA A 289 -18.50 -8.95 -2.89
N VAL A 290 -17.52 -9.30 -3.75
CA VAL A 290 -16.16 -9.63 -3.32
C VAL A 290 -15.52 -8.46 -2.58
N LEU A 291 -15.62 -7.24 -3.11
CA LEU A 291 -15.09 -6.06 -2.42
C LEU A 291 -15.82 -5.84 -1.08
N ALA A 292 -17.16 -5.89 -1.09
CA ALA A 292 -17.98 -5.64 0.09
C ALA A 292 -17.70 -6.63 1.24
N THR A 293 -17.44 -7.90 0.93
CA THR A 293 -17.20 -8.96 1.92
C THR A 293 -15.73 -9.21 2.22
N THR A 294 -14.81 -8.47 1.60
CA THR A 294 -13.37 -8.58 1.90
C THR A 294 -13.12 -8.03 3.32
N PRO A 295 -12.55 -8.80 4.26
CA PRO A 295 -12.42 -8.38 5.66
C PRO A 295 -11.68 -7.06 5.85
N VAL A 296 -10.51 -6.91 5.22
CA VAL A 296 -9.71 -5.69 5.33
C VAL A 296 -10.38 -4.47 4.69
N ALA A 297 -11.23 -4.68 3.67
CA ALA A 297 -12.00 -3.61 3.05
C ALA A 297 -13.08 -3.12 4.02
N ALA A 298 -13.83 -4.03 4.64
CA ALA A 298 -14.82 -3.66 5.64
C ALA A 298 -14.20 -2.96 6.86
N LEU A 299 -13.00 -3.38 7.29
CA LEU A 299 -12.26 -2.67 8.32
C LEU A 299 -11.89 -1.25 7.89
N MET A 300 -11.21 -1.10 6.75
CA MET A 300 -10.67 0.20 6.33
C MET A 300 -11.75 1.19 5.91
N PHE A 301 -12.89 0.74 5.39
CA PHE A 301 -14.05 1.60 5.17
C PHE A 301 -14.80 1.95 6.46
N ARG A 302 -14.34 1.48 7.62
CA ARG A 302 -14.88 1.83 8.95
C ARG A 302 -13.80 2.43 9.86
N PHE A 303 -12.69 2.89 9.28
CA PHE A 303 -11.50 3.35 10.00
C PHE A 303 -10.97 4.65 9.37
N ASN A 304 -10.55 5.60 10.19
CA ASN A 304 -10.18 6.97 9.77
C ASN A 304 -8.74 7.09 9.22
N ASN A 305 -8.23 6.03 8.61
CA ASN A 305 -6.95 6.04 7.91
C ASN A 305 -7.16 6.55 6.47
N PRO A 306 -6.11 7.03 5.76
CA PRO A 306 -6.23 7.55 4.39
C PRO A 306 -6.64 6.50 3.32
N ASP A 307 -6.93 5.27 3.71
CA ASP A 307 -7.10 4.13 2.82
C ASP A 307 -8.44 4.14 2.09
N ALA A 308 -9.55 4.55 2.72
CA ALA A 308 -10.86 4.52 2.06
C ALA A 308 -10.89 5.44 0.83
N LEU A 309 -10.52 6.70 1.01
CA LEU A 309 -10.49 7.69 -0.07
C LEU A 309 -9.50 7.28 -1.17
N LEU A 310 -8.34 6.75 -0.80
CA LEU A 310 -7.36 6.25 -1.78
C LEU A 310 -7.99 5.16 -2.66
N VAL A 311 -8.61 4.15 -2.05
CA VAL A 311 -9.18 3.01 -2.78
C VAL A 311 -10.35 3.46 -3.66
N LEU A 312 -11.19 4.39 -3.18
CA LEU A 312 -12.25 5.00 -3.99
C LEU A 312 -11.68 5.73 -5.21
N LEU A 313 -10.67 6.59 -5.03
CA LEU A 313 -10.05 7.36 -6.11
C LEU A 313 -9.39 6.46 -7.14
N LEU A 314 -8.67 5.41 -6.72
CA LEU A 314 -8.05 4.45 -7.63
C LEU A 314 -9.10 3.63 -8.39
N THR A 315 -10.19 3.22 -7.74
CA THR A 315 -11.30 2.50 -8.38
C THR A 315 -12.04 3.39 -9.38
N ALA A 316 -12.27 4.67 -9.04
CA ALA A 316 -12.83 5.67 -9.95
C ALA A 316 -11.89 6.00 -11.11
N SER A 317 -10.57 5.96 -10.89
CA SER A 317 -9.60 6.12 -11.97
C SER A 317 -9.66 4.95 -12.95
N ALA A 318 -9.87 3.72 -12.46
CA ALA A 318 -10.10 2.54 -13.30
C ALA A 318 -11.40 2.66 -14.10
N TYR A 319 -12.48 3.15 -13.49
CA TYR A 319 -13.72 3.48 -14.21
C TYR A 319 -13.45 4.47 -15.35
N ALA A 320 -12.80 5.59 -15.07
CA ALA A 320 -12.48 6.61 -16.05
C ALA A 320 -11.53 6.08 -17.15
N MET A 321 -10.60 5.19 -16.80
CA MET A 321 -9.73 4.51 -17.76
C MET A 321 -10.52 3.58 -18.69
N THR A 322 -11.47 2.80 -18.16
CA THR A 322 -12.41 2.00 -18.97
C THR A 322 -13.20 2.90 -19.94
N ARG A 323 -13.68 4.07 -19.49
CA ARG A 323 -14.33 5.07 -20.36
C ARG A 323 -13.39 5.61 -21.46
N ALA A 324 -12.11 5.78 -21.15
CA ALA A 324 -11.13 6.27 -22.09
C ALA A 324 -10.84 5.24 -23.19
N LEU A 325 -10.87 3.94 -22.85
CA LEU A 325 -10.61 2.84 -23.76
C LEU A 325 -11.74 2.59 -24.78
N GLU A 326 -13.00 2.89 -24.46
CA GLU A 326 -14.11 2.63 -25.41
C GLU A 326 -14.08 3.50 -26.66
N ALA A 327 -13.68 4.77 -26.51
CA ALA A 327 -13.79 5.76 -27.59
C ALA A 327 -12.53 6.60 -27.75
N GLY A 328 -11.44 6.30 -27.00
CA GLY A 328 -10.19 7.05 -27.05
C GLY A 328 -10.32 8.52 -26.64
N LYS A 329 -11.37 8.87 -25.87
CA LYS A 329 -11.69 10.26 -25.52
C LYS A 329 -10.73 10.77 -24.44
N THR A 330 -9.96 11.81 -24.78
CA THR A 330 -8.93 12.41 -23.89
C THR A 330 -9.48 12.84 -22.53
N LYS A 331 -10.72 13.36 -22.46
CA LYS A 331 -11.32 13.84 -21.20
C LYS A 331 -11.38 12.77 -20.11
N TRP A 332 -11.63 11.52 -20.49
CA TRP A 332 -11.71 10.41 -19.54
C TRP A 332 -10.33 9.99 -19.05
N LEU A 333 -9.32 10.05 -19.93
CA LEU A 333 -7.94 9.81 -19.55
C LEU A 333 -7.41 10.92 -18.62
N ILE A 334 -7.76 12.18 -18.90
CA ILE A 334 -7.46 13.32 -18.02
C ILE A 334 -8.14 13.12 -16.66
N LEU A 335 -9.42 12.71 -16.62
CA LEU A 335 -10.10 12.43 -15.36
C LEU A 335 -9.40 11.31 -14.58
N ALA A 336 -9.05 10.19 -15.24
CA ALA A 336 -8.30 9.11 -14.60
C ALA A 336 -6.96 9.60 -14.02
N SER A 337 -6.25 10.45 -14.77
CA SER A 337 -4.98 11.05 -14.36
C SER A 337 -5.14 12.00 -13.17
N CYS A 338 -6.21 12.81 -13.18
CA CYS A 338 -6.53 13.72 -12.10
C CYS A 338 -6.82 12.96 -10.80
N LEU A 339 -7.66 11.91 -10.87
CA LEU A 339 -8.00 11.04 -9.75
C LEU A 339 -6.78 10.34 -9.15
N ILE A 340 -5.84 9.89 -9.98
CA ILE A 340 -4.56 9.31 -9.50
C ILE A 340 -3.73 10.35 -8.76
N GLY A 341 -3.62 11.58 -9.26
CA GLY A 341 -2.89 12.64 -8.55
C GLY A 341 -3.60 13.13 -7.28
N LEU A 342 -4.93 13.11 -7.23
CA LEU A 342 -5.66 13.29 -5.96
C LEU A 342 -5.39 12.15 -4.99
N GLY A 343 -5.29 10.90 -5.48
CA GLY A 343 -4.86 9.76 -4.68
C GLY A 343 -3.45 9.94 -4.11
N PHE A 344 -2.56 10.61 -4.83
CA PHE A 344 -1.26 11.00 -4.31
C PHE A 344 -1.37 12.03 -3.17
N LEU A 345 -2.31 12.98 -3.25
CA LEU A 345 -2.61 13.89 -2.13
C LEU A 345 -3.33 13.20 -0.95
N THR A 346 -3.83 11.99 -1.13
CA THR A 346 -4.33 11.13 -0.05
C THR A 346 -3.21 10.33 0.62
N LYS A 347 -2.42 9.60 -0.18
CA LYS A 347 -1.46 8.61 0.35
C LYS A 347 -0.17 8.48 -0.47
N MET A 348 0.29 9.58 -1.07
CA MET A 348 1.58 9.71 -1.77
C MET A 348 1.81 8.62 -2.83
N LEU A 349 3.03 8.07 -2.93
CA LEU A 349 3.45 7.16 -4.00
C LEU A 349 2.65 5.85 -4.04
N ALA A 350 1.91 5.49 -2.99
CA ALA A 350 1.01 4.34 -3.03
C ALA A 350 -0.03 4.45 -4.17
N ALA A 351 -0.50 5.66 -4.47
CA ALA A 351 -1.44 5.89 -5.57
C ALA A 351 -0.85 5.60 -6.96
N PHE A 352 0.47 5.63 -7.10
CA PHE A 352 1.14 5.47 -8.40
C PHE A 352 1.35 4.01 -8.80
N LEU A 353 1.05 3.05 -7.92
CA LEU A 353 1.16 1.62 -8.21
C LEU A 353 0.25 1.16 -9.36
N VAL A 354 -0.84 1.89 -9.66
CA VAL A 354 -1.74 1.57 -10.79
C VAL A 354 -1.23 2.09 -12.15
N ILE A 355 -0.34 3.09 -12.15
CA ILE A 355 0.08 3.80 -13.37
C ILE A 355 0.71 2.85 -14.41
N PRO A 356 1.65 1.95 -14.06
CA PRO A 356 2.27 1.07 -15.05
C PRO A 356 1.25 0.24 -15.84
N GLY A 357 0.25 -0.32 -15.14
CA GLY A 357 -0.83 -1.08 -15.76
C GLY A 357 -1.67 -0.23 -16.70
N PHE A 358 -2.07 0.96 -16.27
CA PHE A 358 -2.91 1.85 -17.07
C PHE A 358 -2.18 2.33 -18.33
N VAL A 359 -0.90 2.71 -18.21
CA VAL A 359 -0.09 3.15 -19.35
C VAL A 359 0.03 2.05 -20.39
N VAL A 360 0.39 0.82 -19.97
CA VAL A 360 0.55 -0.32 -20.88
C VAL A 360 -0.77 -0.64 -21.57
N VAL A 361 -1.87 -0.72 -20.83
CA VAL A 361 -3.20 -1.03 -21.41
C VAL A 361 -3.64 0.08 -22.37
N TYR A 362 -3.45 1.36 -22.04
CA TYR A 362 -3.80 2.45 -22.93
C TYR A 362 -2.99 2.42 -24.23
N LEU A 363 -1.67 2.19 -24.11
CA LEU A 363 -0.76 2.10 -25.26
C LEU A 363 -1.16 0.97 -26.21
N LEU A 364 -1.63 -0.16 -25.69
CA LEU A 364 -2.00 -1.32 -26.47
C LEU A 364 -3.39 -1.19 -27.09
N PHE A 365 -4.39 -0.74 -26.33
CA PHE A 365 -5.80 -0.95 -26.67
C PHE A 365 -6.58 0.33 -27.02
N ALA A 366 -6.09 1.53 -26.72
CA ALA A 366 -6.88 2.76 -26.98
C ALA A 366 -7.21 2.91 -28.49
N PRO A 367 -8.48 3.13 -28.89
CA PRO A 367 -8.92 3.08 -30.29
C PRO A 367 -8.58 4.37 -31.07
N VAL A 368 -7.34 4.84 -30.96
CA VAL A 368 -6.79 6.01 -31.64
C VAL A 368 -5.41 5.71 -32.19
N SER A 369 -4.92 6.55 -33.10
CA SER A 369 -3.58 6.41 -33.68
C SER A 369 -2.50 6.42 -32.60
N VAL A 370 -1.40 5.68 -32.81
CA VAL A 370 -0.29 5.59 -31.84
C VAL A 370 0.27 6.97 -31.46
N ARG A 371 0.37 7.90 -32.42
CA ARG A 371 0.76 9.30 -32.15
C ARG A 371 -0.17 9.95 -31.13
N ARG A 372 -1.49 9.76 -31.28
CA ARG A 372 -2.48 10.32 -30.37
C ARG A 372 -2.41 9.65 -29.00
N ARG A 373 -2.21 8.33 -28.93
CA ARG A 373 -1.97 7.61 -27.65
C ARG A 373 -0.80 8.23 -26.88
N LEU A 374 0.34 8.44 -27.55
CA LEU A 374 1.52 9.04 -26.95
C LEU A 374 1.28 10.48 -26.47
N LEU A 375 0.63 11.32 -27.28
CA LEU A 375 0.29 12.68 -26.87
C LEU A 375 -0.65 12.71 -25.67
N GLN A 376 -1.66 11.84 -25.66
CA GLN A 376 -2.60 11.72 -24.54
C GLN A 376 -1.90 11.26 -23.26
N LEU A 377 -0.92 10.36 -23.35
CA LEU A 377 -0.13 9.92 -22.20
C LEU A 377 0.82 11.01 -21.68
N VAL A 378 1.40 11.83 -22.56
CA VAL A 378 2.16 13.03 -22.14
C VAL A 378 1.23 14.00 -21.42
N SER A 379 0.05 14.29 -21.97
CA SER A 379 -0.95 15.12 -21.29
C SER A 379 -1.36 14.53 -19.94
N SER A 380 -1.55 13.21 -19.85
CA SER A 380 -1.84 12.52 -18.59
C SER A 380 -0.74 12.66 -17.56
N ALA A 381 0.53 12.50 -17.97
CA ALA A 381 1.66 12.68 -17.06
C ALA A 381 1.68 14.12 -16.48
N ILE A 382 1.45 15.13 -17.32
CA ILE A 382 1.33 16.52 -16.88
C ILE A 382 0.17 16.68 -15.90
N VAL A 383 -1.00 16.11 -16.21
CA VAL A 383 -2.18 16.19 -15.32
C VAL A 383 -1.91 15.54 -13.97
N VAL A 384 -1.30 14.34 -13.93
CA VAL A 384 -0.91 13.70 -12.65
C VAL A 384 0.02 14.61 -11.85
N VAL A 385 1.04 15.19 -12.49
CA VAL A 385 1.99 16.10 -11.81
C VAL A 385 1.28 17.33 -11.26
N VAL A 386 0.37 17.95 -12.02
CA VAL A 386 -0.36 19.14 -11.57
C VAL A 386 -1.32 18.80 -10.43
N SER A 387 -2.13 17.74 -10.56
CA SER A 387 -3.11 17.38 -9.54
C SER A 387 -2.46 16.82 -8.27
N ALA A 388 -1.31 16.14 -8.37
CA ALA A 388 -0.52 15.69 -7.23
C ALA A 388 0.33 16.80 -6.60
N GLY A 389 0.75 17.79 -7.40
CA GLY A 389 1.83 18.70 -7.05
C GLY A 389 1.41 20.06 -6.51
N TRP A 390 0.17 20.51 -6.73
CA TRP A 390 -0.23 21.88 -6.37
C TRP A 390 -0.13 22.16 -4.87
N TRP A 391 -0.62 21.25 -4.01
CA TRP A 391 -0.53 21.41 -2.56
C TRP A 391 0.92 21.26 -2.09
N VAL A 392 1.65 20.30 -2.65
CA VAL A 392 3.09 20.10 -2.39
C VAL A 392 3.88 21.38 -2.69
N ALA A 393 3.58 22.03 -3.82
CA ALA A 393 4.21 23.29 -4.21
C ALA A 393 3.89 24.40 -3.22
N ILE A 394 2.63 24.57 -2.80
CA ILE A 394 2.27 25.59 -1.81
C ILE A 394 3.01 25.35 -0.48
N VAL A 395 3.04 24.11 0.01
CA VAL A 395 3.73 23.78 1.26
C VAL A 395 5.23 24.05 1.16
N GLN A 396 5.87 23.66 0.06
CA GLN A 396 7.30 23.87 -0.15
C GLN A 396 7.68 25.34 -0.34
N LEU A 397 6.81 26.13 -0.96
CA LEU A 397 7.02 27.56 -1.18
C LEU A 397 6.65 28.40 0.05
N THR A 398 5.91 27.84 1.01
CA THR A 398 5.59 28.54 2.26
C THR A 398 6.82 28.53 3.18
N PRO A 399 7.30 29.70 3.65
CA PRO A 399 8.42 29.80 4.58
C PRO A 399 8.25 28.92 5.83
N ALA A 400 9.34 28.30 6.28
CA ALA A 400 9.32 27.30 7.36
C ALA A 400 8.77 27.84 8.70
N ASP A 401 8.89 29.14 8.96
CA ASP A 401 8.33 29.85 10.12
C ASP A 401 6.82 30.11 10.00
N LYS A 402 6.26 30.03 8.79
CA LYS A 402 4.84 30.28 8.50
C LYS A 402 4.01 29.01 8.32
N ARG A 403 4.62 27.83 8.31
CA ARG A 403 3.97 26.52 8.16
C ARG A 403 4.32 25.59 9.33
N PRO A 404 3.54 24.54 9.59
CA PRO A 404 3.94 23.54 10.60
C PRO A 404 5.22 22.81 10.15
N TYR A 405 5.89 22.18 11.12
CA TYR A 405 6.93 21.22 10.80
C TYR A 405 6.32 20.04 10.02
N ILE A 406 7.00 19.54 8.98
CA ILE A 406 6.53 18.36 8.25
C ILE A 406 6.83 17.11 9.06
N GLY A 407 5.79 16.51 9.63
CA GLY A 407 5.91 15.29 10.44
C GLY A 407 6.51 14.12 9.65
N SER A 408 7.18 13.23 10.38
CA SER A 408 7.91 12.07 9.83
C SER A 408 9.00 12.45 8.81
N SER A 409 9.59 13.64 8.93
CA SER A 409 10.75 14.09 8.17
C SER A 409 11.88 14.52 9.11
N GLN A 410 13.12 14.32 8.70
CA GLN A 410 14.32 14.65 9.51
C GLN A 410 14.85 16.07 9.25
N ASP A 411 14.32 16.75 8.25
CA ASP A 411 14.84 18.01 7.71
C ASP A 411 13.72 19.03 7.45
N ASN A 412 12.52 18.83 8.02
CA ASN A 412 11.33 19.63 7.76
C ASN A 412 10.93 19.67 6.27
N SER A 413 11.21 18.60 5.51
CA SER A 413 10.96 18.53 4.07
C SER A 413 9.83 17.59 3.72
N LEU A 414 8.83 18.11 3.00
CA LEU A 414 7.76 17.31 2.41
C LEU A 414 8.28 16.35 1.32
N LEU A 415 9.37 16.68 0.63
CA LEU A 415 9.97 15.76 -0.35
C LEU A 415 10.65 14.58 0.35
N ASN A 416 11.28 14.80 1.52
CA ASN A 416 11.82 13.73 2.34
C ASN A 416 10.71 12.79 2.81
N LEU A 417 9.56 13.34 3.22
CA LEU A 417 8.38 12.55 3.56
C LEU A 417 7.87 11.72 2.37
N ILE A 418 7.73 12.33 1.18
CA ILE A 418 7.20 11.69 -0.05
C ILE A 418 8.11 10.57 -0.55
N PHE A 419 9.39 10.86 -0.77
CA PHE A 419 10.31 9.92 -1.41
C PHE A 419 11.05 9.02 -0.42
N GLY A 420 11.23 9.47 0.83
CA GLY A 420 11.82 8.70 1.91
C GLY A 420 10.79 7.81 2.59
N TYR A 421 10.29 8.24 3.75
CA TYR A 421 9.44 7.43 4.64
C TYR A 421 8.18 6.84 3.98
N ASN A 422 7.47 7.60 3.14
CA ASN A 422 6.28 7.12 2.42
C ASN A 422 6.57 6.58 1.01
N GLY A 423 7.84 6.53 0.61
CA GLY A 423 8.27 6.18 -0.74
C GLY A 423 9.25 5.01 -0.76
N PHE A 424 10.46 5.27 -1.24
CA PHE A 424 11.48 4.24 -1.42
C PHE A 424 11.95 3.63 -0.10
N GLY A 425 11.78 4.32 1.04
CA GLY A 425 12.02 3.76 2.37
C GLY A 425 11.22 2.49 2.63
N ARG A 426 9.95 2.46 2.19
CA ARG A 426 9.06 1.29 2.32
C ARG A 426 9.57 0.07 1.56
N LEU A 427 10.23 0.29 0.43
CA LEU A 427 10.79 -0.79 -0.39
C LEU A 427 12.16 -1.26 0.12
N THR A 428 13.00 -0.31 0.53
CA THR A 428 14.40 -0.57 0.93
C THR A 428 14.57 -0.97 2.38
N GLY A 429 13.63 -0.59 3.26
CA GLY A 429 13.76 -0.73 4.71
C GLY A 429 14.49 0.42 5.40
N ASN A 430 14.91 1.45 4.65
CA ASN A 430 15.66 2.58 5.18
C ASN A 430 14.73 3.74 5.57
N GLU A 431 13.96 3.56 6.63
CA GLU A 431 12.97 4.54 7.12
C GLU A 431 13.56 5.37 8.27
N SER A 432 14.22 6.47 7.92
CA SER A 432 14.96 7.34 8.87
C SER A 432 14.12 7.98 9.97
N SER A 433 12.78 7.98 9.85
CA SER A 433 11.87 8.76 10.70
C SER A 433 11.26 7.99 11.87
N MET A 434 11.44 6.66 11.94
CA MET A 434 10.97 5.82 13.06
C MET A 434 12.15 5.06 13.66
N GLY A 435 12.94 5.74 14.50
CA GLY A 435 14.08 5.26 15.31
C GLY A 435 14.35 3.75 15.40
N GLY A 436 14.64 3.09 14.27
CA GLY A 436 14.84 1.66 14.15
C GLY A 436 16.26 1.41 13.68
N GLY A 437 17.03 0.70 14.52
CA GLY A 437 18.43 0.40 14.27
C GLY A 437 18.71 -0.12 12.87
N ARG A 438 19.74 0.44 12.25
CA ARG A 438 20.46 -0.23 11.17
C ARG A 438 20.93 -1.59 11.68
N GLY A 439 20.37 -2.68 11.16
CA GLY A 439 20.96 -4.01 11.30
C GLY A 439 19.99 -5.09 11.75
N GLY A 440 19.43 -5.80 10.79
CA GLY A 440 18.71 -7.05 11.01
C GLY A 440 18.25 -7.62 9.68
N HIS A 441 18.85 -8.73 9.25
CA HIS A 441 18.45 -9.43 8.04
C HIS A 441 17.04 -10.02 8.23
N GLY A 442 16.04 -9.41 7.59
CA GLY A 442 14.69 -9.97 7.44
C GLY A 442 13.59 -9.17 8.15
N GLY A 443 12.88 -8.33 7.39
CA GLY A 443 11.63 -7.65 7.77
C GLY A 443 11.77 -6.66 8.93
N GLY A 444 11.52 -5.37 8.69
CA GLY A 444 11.39 -4.39 9.78
C GLY A 444 10.40 -4.87 10.85
N MET A 445 10.57 -4.39 12.09
CA MET A 445 9.83 -4.87 13.27
C MET A 445 8.33 -5.02 13.02
N PHE A 446 7.70 -4.19 12.18
CA PHE A 446 6.26 -4.13 11.89
C PHE A 446 5.80 -4.91 10.64
N SER A 447 6.66 -5.70 10.01
CA SER A 447 6.47 -6.13 8.62
C SER A 447 6.38 -7.65 8.41
N GLY A 448 6.85 -8.48 9.35
CA GLY A 448 6.96 -9.92 9.12
C GLY A 448 7.91 -10.27 7.96
N SER A 449 7.94 -11.54 7.57
CA SER A 449 8.86 -12.03 6.53
C SER A 449 8.49 -11.53 5.14
N THR A 450 9.46 -10.92 4.44
CA THR A 450 9.32 -10.53 3.03
C THR A 450 9.39 -11.73 2.11
N GLY A 451 8.61 -11.73 1.03
CA GLY A 451 8.65 -12.77 0.01
C GLY A 451 7.33 -12.92 -0.74
N ILE A 452 7.34 -13.69 -1.83
CA ILE A 452 6.15 -13.90 -2.69
C ILE A 452 4.95 -14.47 -1.93
N ALA A 453 5.21 -15.24 -0.86
CA ALA A 453 4.19 -15.84 -0.01
C ALA A 453 3.64 -14.90 1.09
N ARG A 454 4.14 -13.65 1.20
CA ARG A 454 3.81 -12.76 2.32
C ARG A 454 2.33 -12.49 2.49
N LEU A 455 1.64 -12.25 1.38
CA LEU A 455 0.18 -12.03 1.38
C LEU A 455 -0.61 -13.25 1.88
N PHE A 456 0.01 -14.43 1.91
CA PHE A 456 -0.59 -15.69 2.34
C PHE A 456 -0.19 -16.10 3.77
N HIS A 457 0.78 -15.44 4.41
CA HIS A 457 1.18 -15.72 5.79
C HIS A 457 0.08 -15.42 6.80
N ALA A 458 0.27 -15.82 8.07
CA ALA A 458 -0.72 -15.65 9.14
C ALA A 458 -1.19 -14.20 9.30
N ASP A 459 -0.27 -13.23 9.14
CA ASP A 459 -0.54 -11.79 9.31
C ASP A 459 -1.46 -11.19 8.25
N MET A 460 -1.30 -11.56 6.98
CA MET A 460 -2.02 -10.92 5.86
C MET A 460 -3.05 -11.84 5.19
N GLY A 461 -2.94 -13.16 5.40
CA GLY A 461 -3.75 -14.15 4.71
C GLY A 461 -5.25 -13.95 4.96
N GLY A 462 -5.64 -13.80 6.23
CA GLY A 462 -7.04 -13.56 6.64
C GLY A 462 -7.56 -12.18 6.25
N GLN A 463 -6.69 -11.23 5.91
CA GLN A 463 -7.06 -9.87 5.54
C GLN A 463 -7.56 -9.81 4.08
N ILE A 464 -6.80 -10.40 3.14
CA ILE A 464 -6.99 -10.16 1.70
C ILE A 464 -6.93 -11.41 0.81
N SER A 465 -6.27 -12.49 1.26
CA SER A 465 -5.81 -13.54 0.33
C SER A 465 -6.89 -14.54 -0.11
N TRP A 466 -8.08 -14.49 0.50
CA TRP A 466 -9.19 -15.43 0.30
C TRP A 466 -9.44 -15.80 -1.18
N LEU A 467 -9.44 -14.80 -2.06
CA LEU A 467 -9.75 -14.97 -3.48
C LEU A 467 -8.59 -14.66 -4.43
N ILE A 468 -7.38 -14.40 -3.92
CA ILE A 468 -6.20 -14.19 -4.77
C ILE A 468 -5.93 -15.42 -5.67
N PRO A 469 -5.93 -16.68 -5.16
CA PRO A 469 -5.72 -17.84 -6.02
C PRO A 469 -6.73 -17.92 -7.16
N ALA A 470 -8.02 -17.76 -6.86
CA ALA A 470 -9.07 -17.77 -7.87
C ALA A 470 -8.94 -16.62 -8.87
N ALA A 471 -8.66 -15.38 -8.42
CA ALA A 471 -8.46 -14.24 -9.30
C ALA A 471 -7.35 -14.50 -10.33
N LEU A 472 -6.24 -15.12 -9.92
CA LEU A 472 -5.14 -15.47 -10.81
C LEU A 472 -5.52 -16.61 -11.79
N ILE A 473 -6.13 -17.68 -11.29
CA ILE A 473 -6.58 -18.81 -12.14
C ILE A 473 -7.58 -18.31 -13.19
N LEU A 474 -8.60 -17.58 -12.75
CA LEU A 474 -9.63 -17.01 -13.62
C LEU A 474 -9.02 -16.04 -14.63
N PHE A 475 -8.06 -15.21 -14.23
CA PHE A 475 -7.33 -14.33 -15.14
C PHE A 475 -6.63 -15.10 -16.27
N PHE A 476 -5.79 -16.09 -15.94
CA PHE A 476 -5.02 -16.82 -16.93
C PHE A 476 -5.90 -17.65 -17.86
N VAL A 477 -6.92 -18.33 -17.32
CA VAL A 477 -7.84 -19.13 -18.14
C VAL A 477 -8.73 -18.23 -19.01
N ALA A 478 -9.24 -17.12 -18.47
CA ALA A 478 -10.05 -16.19 -19.26
C ALA A 478 -9.22 -15.61 -20.40
N LEU A 479 -7.99 -15.15 -20.12
CA LEU A 479 -7.08 -14.65 -21.14
C LEU A 479 -6.78 -15.71 -22.19
N TRP A 480 -6.59 -16.98 -21.80
CA TRP A 480 -6.39 -18.08 -22.74
C TRP A 480 -7.59 -18.32 -23.67
N LEU A 481 -8.81 -18.23 -23.15
CA LEU A 481 -10.03 -18.41 -23.95
C LEU A 481 -10.21 -17.26 -24.97
N VAL A 482 -9.97 -16.01 -24.55
CA VAL A 482 -10.18 -14.84 -25.43
C VAL A 482 -8.96 -14.45 -26.26
N ARG A 483 -7.80 -15.11 -26.09
CA ARG A 483 -6.52 -14.75 -26.76
C ARG A 483 -6.60 -14.64 -28.27
N ARG A 484 -7.44 -15.46 -28.92
CA ARG A 484 -7.59 -15.45 -30.38
C ARG A 484 -8.28 -14.19 -30.89
N ALA A 485 -9.09 -13.57 -30.04
CA ALA A 485 -9.84 -12.36 -30.33
C ALA A 485 -9.33 -11.15 -29.52
N TRP A 486 -8.05 -11.17 -29.09
CA TRP A 486 -7.52 -10.22 -28.11
C TRP A 486 -7.61 -8.74 -28.48
N ARG A 487 -7.78 -8.41 -29.78
CA ARG A 487 -7.96 -7.03 -30.25
C ARG A 487 -9.41 -6.59 -30.36
N SER A 488 -10.34 -7.53 -30.44
CA SER A 488 -11.78 -7.27 -30.60
C SER A 488 -12.56 -7.51 -29.31
N GLU A 489 -11.96 -8.19 -28.33
CA GLU A 489 -12.58 -8.52 -27.04
C GLU A 489 -12.25 -7.49 -25.97
N ASP A 490 -13.28 -6.84 -25.43
CA ASP A 490 -13.17 -5.92 -24.28
C ASP A 490 -12.66 -6.63 -23.01
N ALA A 491 -12.78 -7.97 -22.96
CA ALA A 491 -12.24 -8.81 -21.89
C ALA A 491 -10.73 -8.62 -21.67
N VAL A 492 -9.95 -8.52 -22.75
CA VAL A 492 -8.49 -8.47 -22.65
C VAL A 492 -7.97 -7.20 -21.98
N PRO A 493 -8.31 -5.97 -22.43
CA PRO A 493 -7.84 -4.76 -21.76
C PRO A 493 -8.30 -4.69 -20.29
N ALA A 494 -9.51 -5.16 -19.97
CA ALA A 494 -10.00 -5.19 -18.60
C ALA A 494 -9.19 -6.14 -17.71
N LEU A 495 -9.00 -7.40 -18.16
CA LEU A 495 -8.22 -8.40 -17.44
C LEU A 495 -6.79 -7.94 -17.20
N LEU A 496 -6.13 -7.38 -18.22
CA LEU A 496 -4.75 -6.87 -18.10
C LEU A 496 -4.64 -5.67 -17.17
N MET A 497 -5.60 -4.75 -17.19
CA MET A 497 -5.60 -3.58 -16.31
C MET A 497 -5.69 -3.99 -14.84
N TRP A 498 -6.68 -4.81 -14.50
CA TRP A 498 -6.90 -5.25 -13.13
C TRP A 498 -5.81 -6.21 -12.64
N ALA A 499 -5.32 -7.11 -13.51
CA ALA A 499 -4.19 -8.00 -13.18
C ALA A 499 -2.90 -7.21 -12.95
N ALA A 500 -2.60 -6.20 -13.79
CA ALA A 500 -1.44 -5.35 -13.57
C ALA A 500 -1.52 -4.61 -12.23
N THR A 501 -2.69 -4.04 -11.89
CA THR A 501 -2.90 -3.41 -10.58
C THR A 501 -2.69 -4.40 -9.42
N LEU A 502 -3.28 -5.60 -9.50
CA LEU A 502 -3.14 -6.65 -8.48
C LEU A 502 -1.68 -7.07 -8.32
N ILE A 503 -0.99 -7.36 -9.43
CA ILE A 503 0.36 -7.90 -9.43
C ILE A 503 1.37 -6.85 -8.96
N VAL A 504 1.34 -5.64 -9.52
CA VAL A 504 2.30 -4.57 -9.15
C VAL A 504 2.16 -4.22 -7.67
N THR A 505 0.92 -4.00 -7.21
CA THR A 505 0.65 -3.67 -5.81
C THR A 505 0.98 -4.84 -4.88
N GLY A 506 0.58 -6.06 -5.26
CA GLY A 506 0.84 -7.27 -4.49
C GLY A 506 2.34 -7.58 -4.35
N LEU A 507 3.13 -7.37 -5.41
CA LEU A 507 4.59 -7.52 -5.37
C LEU A 507 5.23 -6.43 -4.52
N ALA A 508 4.79 -5.17 -4.62
CA ALA A 508 5.29 -4.10 -3.78
C ALA A 508 5.08 -4.41 -2.28
N PHE A 509 3.91 -4.93 -1.90
CA PHE A 509 3.64 -5.34 -0.52
C PHE A 509 4.39 -6.62 -0.11
N SER A 510 4.58 -7.55 -1.04
CA SER A 510 5.30 -8.80 -0.78
C SER A 510 6.79 -8.57 -0.51
N PHE A 511 7.41 -7.67 -1.27
CA PHE A 511 8.87 -7.45 -1.25
C PHE A 511 9.32 -6.19 -0.51
N GLY A 512 8.40 -5.31 -0.10
CA GLY A 512 8.79 -4.11 0.65
C GLY A 512 9.40 -4.45 2.01
N LYS A 513 10.62 -3.98 2.24
CA LYS A 513 11.43 -4.29 3.44
C LYS A 513 11.17 -3.36 4.62
N GLY A 514 10.61 -2.18 4.36
CA GLY A 514 10.20 -1.21 5.37
C GLY A 514 8.89 -1.59 6.05
N ILE A 515 8.29 -0.68 6.79
CA ILE A 515 7.02 -0.86 7.52
C ILE A 515 5.90 -1.15 6.53
N ILE A 516 5.20 -2.27 6.71
CA ILE A 516 3.99 -2.62 5.99
C ILE A 516 2.97 -3.13 6.98
N HIS A 517 1.90 -2.36 7.14
CA HIS A 517 0.78 -2.80 7.94
C HIS A 517 -0.14 -3.72 7.16
N GLN A 518 -0.77 -4.64 7.87
CA GLN A 518 -1.70 -5.63 7.32
C GLN A 518 -2.84 -4.97 6.52
N TYR A 519 -3.33 -3.82 6.99
CA TYR A 519 -4.45 -3.12 6.38
C TYR A 519 -4.13 -2.47 5.02
N TYR A 520 -2.85 -2.28 4.66
CA TYR A 520 -2.48 -1.75 3.34
C TYR A 520 -2.99 -2.62 2.18
N THR A 521 -3.22 -3.90 2.45
CA THR A 521 -3.71 -4.87 1.48
C THR A 521 -5.11 -4.55 0.92
N VAL A 522 -5.87 -3.63 1.52
CA VAL A 522 -7.15 -3.16 0.97
C VAL A 522 -7.03 -2.64 -0.47
N ALA A 523 -5.88 -2.08 -0.85
CA ALA A 523 -5.62 -1.60 -2.21
C ALA A 523 -5.74 -2.71 -3.29
N LEU A 524 -5.66 -3.99 -2.90
CA LEU A 524 -5.82 -5.13 -3.80
C LEU A 524 -7.29 -5.51 -4.01
N ALA A 525 -8.19 -5.15 -3.09
CA ALA A 525 -9.55 -5.66 -3.04
C ALA A 525 -10.39 -5.36 -4.31
N PRO A 526 -10.37 -4.15 -4.89
CA PRO A 526 -11.10 -3.89 -6.13
C PRO A 526 -10.59 -4.73 -7.31
N ALA A 527 -9.28 -4.95 -7.41
CA ALA A 527 -8.68 -5.74 -8.49
C ALA A 527 -9.01 -7.23 -8.36
N ILE A 528 -9.01 -7.77 -7.13
CA ILE A 528 -9.47 -9.13 -6.86
C ILE A 528 -10.94 -9.28 -7.26
N GLY A 529 -11.80 -8.36 -6.82
CA GLY A 529 -13.22 -8.37 -7.17
C GLY A 529 -13.46 -8.30 -8.68
N ALA A 530 -12.79 -7.37 -9.38
CA ALA A 530 -12.89 -7.25 -10.83
C ALA A 530 -12.45 -8.53 -11.56
N LEU A 531 -11.30 -9.11 -11.21
CA LEU A 531 -10.78 -10.32 -11.87
C LEU A 531 -11.68 -11.53 -11.61
N VAL A 532 -12.18 -11.70 -10.38
CA VAL A 532 -13.12 -12.77 -10.04
C VAL A 532 -14.42 -12.60 -10.83
N GLY A 533 -15.00 -11.40 -10.85
CA GLY A 533 -16.24 -11.12 -11.59
C GLY A 533 -16.10 -11.29 -13.10
N ILE A 534 -15.09 -10.65 -13.70
CA ILE A 534 -14.82 -10.68 -15.15
C ILE A 534 -14.45 -12.09 -15.60
N GLY A 535 -13.48 -12.72 -14.93
CA GLY A 535 -13.02 -14.06 -15.29
C GLY A 535 -14.14 -15.10 -15.14
N SER A 536 -14.95 -15.01 -14.08
CA SER A 536 -16.12 -15.88 -13.93
C SER A 536 -17.11 -15.70 -15.08
N ASP A 537 -17.38 -14.47 -15.53
CA ASP A 537 -18.30 -14.20 -16.65
C ASP A 537 -17.78 -14.80 -17.97
N VAL A 538 -16.49 -14.60 -18.28
CA VAL A 538 -15.86 -15.15 -19.48
C VAL A 538 -15.96 -16.67 -19.50
N LEU A 539 -15.52 -17.33 -18.42
CA LEU A 539 -15.54 -18.79 -18.35
C LEU A 539 -16.98 -19.35 -18.30
N TRP A 540 -17.89 -18.67 -17.60
CA TRP A 540 -19.28 -19.13 -17.49
C TRP A 540 -20.03 -19.06 -18.82
N ARG A 541 -19.74 -18.06 -19.66
CA ARG A 541 -20.25 -17.99 -21.03
C ARG A 541 -19.71 -19.14 -21.89
N SER A 542 -18.43 -19.49 -21.70
CA SER A 542 -17.77 -20.61 -22.39
C SER A 542 -17.95 -21.97 -21.69
N ARG A 543 -18.88 -22.12 -20.74
CA ARG A 543 -19.05 -23.34 -19.92
C ARG A 543 -19.32 -24.64 -20.68
N ASN A 544 -19.64 -24.59 -21.97
CA ASN A 544 -19.74 -25.79 -22.80
C ASN A 544 -18.36 -26.37 -23.13
N GLU A 545 -17.33 -25.53 -23.17
CA GLU A 545 -15.94 -25.94 -23.36
C GLU A 545 -15.38 -26.60 -22.08
N LEU A 546 -14.60 -27.66 -22.26
CA LEU A 546 -13.97 -28.37 -21.14
C LEU A 546 -13.00 -27.46 -20.38
N VAL A 547 -12.20 -26.66 -21.09
CA VAL A 547 -11.20 -25.76 -20.50
C VAL A 547 -11.86 -24.75 -19.56
N ALA A 548 -13.00 -24.19 -19.94
CA ALA A 548 -13.73 -23.24 -19.10
C ALA A 548 -14.29 -23.90 -17.83
N ARG A 549 -14.86 -25.11 -17.95
CA ARG A 549 -15.36 -25.88 -16.79
C ARG A 549 -14.23 -26.26 -15.83
N LEU A 550 -13.12 -26.76 -16.37
CA LEU A 550 -11.94 -27.09 -15.57
C LEU A 550 -11.37 -25.83 -14.89
N GLY A 551 -11.30 -24.69 -15.59
CA GLY A 551 -10.86 -23.43 -15.01
C GLY A 551 -11.73 -22.96 -13.84
N LEU A 552 -13.07 -22.99 -14.00
CA LEU A 552 -14.02 -22.65 -12.94
C LEU A 552 -13.92 -23.63 -11.76
N ALA A 553 -13.83 -24.93 -12.05
CA ALA A 553 -13.72 -25.97 -11.03
C ALA A 553 -12.42 -25.84 -10.23
N VAL A 554 -11.28 -25.60 -10.89
CA VAL A 554 -9.99 -25.41 -10.23
C VAL A 554 -9.97 -24.12 -9.40
N ALA A 555 -10.53 -23.01 -9.91
CA ALA A 555 -10.67 -21.78 -9.15
C ALA A 555 -11.54 -21.96 -7.88
N MET A 556 -12.65 -22.68 -8.00
CA MET A 556 -13.55 -22.99 -6.89
C MET A 556 -12.89 -23.93 -5.87
N ALA A 557 -12.23 -24.99 -6.34
CA ALA A 557 -11.49 -25.92 -5.47
C ALA A 557 -10.36 -25.21 -4.71
N ALA A 558 -9.56 -24.39 -5.40
CA ALA A 558 -8.51 -23.59 -4.78
C ALA A 558 -9.07 -22.62 -3.72
N THR A 559 -10.22 -21.98 -4.00
CA THR A 559 -10.88 -21.09 -3.04
C THR A 559 -11.40 -21.84 -1.82
N ALA A 560 -12.02 -23.01 -2.01
CA ALA A 560 -12.57 -23.80 -0.90
C ALA A 560 -11.45 -24.33 0.01
N VAL A 561 -10.38 -24.88 -0.58
CA VAL A 561 -9.21 -25.35 0.15
C VAL A 561 -8.50 -24.19 0.85
N TRP A 562 -8.31 -23.06 0.17
CA TRP A 562 -7.64 -21.91 0.77
C TRP A 562 -8.46 -21.29 1.90
N SER A 563 -9.79 -21.21 1.74
CA SER A 563 -10.69 -20.77 2.80
C SER A 563 -10.66 -21.72 4.00
N PHE A 564 -10.59 -23.04 3.78
CA PHE A 564 -10.36 -24.01 4.85
C PHE A 564 -9.05 -23.70 5.59
N VAL A 565 -7.95 -23.52 4.87
CA VAL A 565 -6.63 -23.21 5.47
C VAL A 565 -6.65 -21.90 6.25
N LEU A 566 -7.32 -20.86 5.77
CA LEU A 566 -7.43 -19.59 6.48
C LEU A 566 -8.28 -19.72 7.76
N LEU A 567 -9.42 -20.41 7.69
CA LEU A 567 -10.28 -20.66 8.85
C LEU A 567 -9.61 -21.59 9.88
N ASP A 568 -8.76 -22.51 9.43
CA ASP A 568 -7.99 -23.40 10.29
C ASP A 568 -6.98 -22.67 11.19
N ARG A 569 -6.61 -21.42 10.84
CA ARG A 569 -5.74 -20.57 11.68
C ARG A 569 -6.43 -20.05 12.93
N THR A 570 -7.77 -20.14 12.97
CA THR A 570 -8.59 -19.83 14.14
C THR A 570 -9.48 -21.02 14.47
N PRO A 571 -8.89 -22.17 14.87
CA PRO A 571 -9.60 -23.45 14.91
C PRO A 571 -10.68 -23.51 16.00
N THR A 572 -10.64 -22.62 16.98
CA THR A 572 -11.64 -22.49 18.05
C THR A 572 -12.78 -21.53 17.70
N TRP A 573 -12.62 -20.69 16.68
CA TRP A 573 -13.61 -19.69 16.28
C TRP A 573 -14.41 -20.22 15.08
N LEU A 574 -15.68 -20.55 15.31
CA LEU A 574 -16.55 -21.23 14.32
C LEU A 574 -15.90 -22.49 13.70
N PRO A 575 -15.52 -23.49 14.51
CA PRO A 575 -14.75 -24.67 14.06
C PRO A 575 -15.42 -25.47 12.92
N TRP A 576 -16.75 -25.41 12.83
CA TRP A 576 -17.54 -26.10 11.81
C TRP A 576 -17.45 -25.43 10.43
N LEU A 577 -17.16 -24.13 10.38
CA LEU A 577 -17.25 -23.34 9.15
C LEU A 577 -16.24 -23.81 8.10
N ARG A 578 -15.00 -24.12 8.49
CA ARG A 578 -13.97 -24.65 7.59
C ARG A 578 -14.45 -25.89 6.84
N VAL A 579 -15.11 -26.82 7.54
CA VAL A 579 -15.63 -28.07 6.97
C VAL A 579 -16.80 -27.78 6.03
N VAL A 580 -17.72 -26.89 6.43
CA VAL A 580 -18.85 -26.50 5.58
C VAL A 580 -18.37 -25.86 4.28
N VAL A 581 -17.40 -24.93 4.33
CA VAL A 581 -16.84 -24.31 3.11
C VAL A 581 -16.24 -25.36 2.18
N LEU A 582 -15.52 -26.34 2.73
CA LEU A 582 -14.92 -27.41 1.94
C LEU A 582 -15.98 -28.31 1.27
N VAL A 583 -17.01 -28.72 2.01
CA VAL A 583 -18.10 -29.58 1.50
C VAL A 583 -18.93 -28.84 0.45
N VAL A 584 -19.37 -27.62 0.73
CA VAL A 584 -20.16 -26.82 -0.22
C VAL A 584 -19.32 -26.47 -1.45
N GLY A 585 -18.02 -26.19 -1.28
CA GLY A 585 -17.07 -26.02 -2.37
C GLY A 585 -16.93 -27.28 -3.25
N ALA A 586 -16.84 -28.47 -2.65
CA ALA A 586 -16.80 -29.73 -3.40
C ALA A 586 -18.09 -29.96 -4.20
N ILE A 587 -19.26 -29.67 -3.62
CA ILE A 587 -20.55 -29.73 -4.33
C ILE A 587 -20.56 -28.75 -5.51
N ALA A 588 -20.08 -27.52 -5.33
CA ALA A 588 -19.97 -26.54 -6.40
C ALA A 588 -19.05 -27.03 -7.54
N VAL A 589 -17.89 -27.61 -7.19
CA VAL A 589 -16.94 -28.17 -8.17
C VAL A 589 -17.60 -29.27 -9.01
N ILE A 590 -18.30 -30.23 -8.37
CA ILE A 590 -19.01 -31.30 -9.06
C ILE A 590 -20.10 -30.72 -9.98
N GLY A 591 -20.88 -29.76 -9.47
CA GLY A 591 -21.90 -29.07 -10.26
C GLY A 591 -21.33 -28.37 -11.49
N ILE A 592 -20.21 -27.65 -11.34
CA ILE A 592 -19.53 -26.95 -12.44
C ILE A 592 -19.03 -27.93 -13.51
N LEU A 593 -18.44 -29.07 -13.11
CA LEU A 593 -17.94 -30.07 -14.06
C LEU A 593 -19.08 -30.71 -14.87
N CYS A 594 -20.23 -30.91 -14.23
CA CYS A 594 -21.42 -31.54 -14.80
C CYS A 594 -22.40 -30.56 -15.47
N ILE A 595 -22.11 -29.25 -15.46
CA ILE A 595 -23.06 -28.19 -15.84
C ILE A 595 -23.59 -28.29 -17.28
N TYR A 596 -22.80 -28.86 -18.19
CA TYR A 596 -23.16 -29.09 -19.60
C TYR A 596 -24.29 -30.12 -19.78
N LYS A 597 -24.58 -30.94 -18.77
CA LYS A 597 -25.66 -31.95 -18.76
C LYS A 597 -26.92 -31.49 -18.03
N MET A 598 -26.91 -30.27 -17.48
CA MET A 598 -27.93 -29.82 -16.54
C MET A 598 -28.93 -28.86 -17.17
N GLY A 599 -30.18 -28.90 -16.71
CA GLY A 599 -31.20 -27.90 -17.06
C GLY A 599 -30.87 -26.51 -16.51
N GLN A 600 -31.57 -25.48 -17.01
CA GLN A 600 -31.30 -24.08 -16.65
C GLN A 600 -31.41 -23.80 -15.14
N ARG A 601 -32.38 -24.42 -14.45
CA ARG A 601 -32.58 -24.25 -13.00
C ARG A 601 -31.38 -24.77 -12.19
N ILE A 602 -30.89 -25.96 -12.52
CA ILE A 602 -29.75 -26.58 -11.83
C ILE A 602 -28.45 -25.83 -12.16
N THR A 603 -28.30 -25.35 -13.39
CA THR A 603 -27.20 -24.46 -13.81
C THR A 603 -27.16 -23.19 -12.96
N ALA A 604 -28.31 -22.53 -12.78
CA ALA A 604 -28.40 -21.33 -11.95
C ALA A 604 -28.09 -21.63 -10.48
N LEU A 605 -28.63 -22.72 -9.93
CA LEU A 605 -28.36 -23.15 -8.56
C LEU A 605 -26.87 -23.44 -8.34
N THR A 606 -26.20 -24.10 -9.30
CA THR A 606 -24.75 -24.35 -9.26
C THR A 606 -23.96 -23.05 -9.15
N GLY A 607 -24.34 -22.04 -9.92
CA GLY A 607 -23.71 -20.71 -9.85
C GLY A 607 -23.90 -20.05 -8.49
N ILE A 608 -25.11 -20.12 -7.92
CA ILE A 608 -25.41 -19.59 -6.58
C ILE A 608 -24.56 -20.31 -5.51
N ILE A 609 -24.53 -21.64 -5.53
CA ILE A 609 -23.74 -22.44 -4.59
C ILE A 609 -22.25 -22.09 -4.70
N ALA A 610 -21.72 -21.92 -5.92
CA ALA A 610 -20.32 -21.53 -6.12
C ALA A 610 -20.01 -20.14 -5.54
N VAL A 611 -20.88 -19.15 -5.74
CA VAL A 611 -20.72 -17.81 -5.16
C VAL A 611 -20.80 -17.86 -3.64
N VAL A 612 -21.76 -18.60 -3.06
CA VAL A 612 -21.87 -18.77 -1.61
C VAL A 612 -20.63 -19.46 -1.04
N ALA A 613 -20.17 -20.55 -1.65
CA ALA A 613 -18.96 -21.26 -1.23
C ALA A 613 -17.72 -20.37 -1.25
N GLY A 614 -17.59 -19.51 -2.27
CA GLY A 614 -16.46 -18.60 -2.40
C GLY A 614 -16.47 -17.42 -1.44
N LEU A 615 -17.66 -16.99 -0.98
CA LEU A 615 -17.80 -15.77 -0.17
C LEU A 615 -18.07 -16.03 1.31
N VAL A 616 -18.55 -17.20 1.71
CA VAL A 616 -18.95 -17.44 3.11
C VAL A 616 -17.79 -17.31 4.11
N GLY A 617 -16.58 -17.72 3.73
CA GLY A 617 -15.35 -17.57 4.52
C GLY A 617 -14.99 -16.10 4.78
N PRO A 618 -14.69 -15.29 3.74
CA PRO A 618 -14.39 -13.88 3.93
C PRO A 618 -15.57 -13.10 4.54
N PHE A 619 -16.82 -13.46 4.20
CA PHE A 619 -18.01 -12.87 4.81
C PHE A 619 -18.05 -13.09 6.34
N ALA A 620 -17.68 -14.27 6.84
CA ALA A 620 -17.63 -14.53 8.28
C ALA A 620 -16.58 -13.65 8.97
N TYR A 621 -15.37 -13.54 8.41
CA TYR A 621 -14.33 -12.64 8.93
C TYR A 621 -14.76 -11.17 8.86
N MET A 622 -15.42 -10.76 7.78
CA MET A 622 -15.99 -9.42 7.64
C MET A 622 -17.04 -9.15 8.70
N LEU A 623 -17.96 -10.09 8.95
CA LEU A 623 -19.01 -9.93 9.94
C LEU A 623 -18.42 -9.77 11.35
N GLN A 624 -17.42 -10.58 11.70
CA GLN A 624 -16.70 -10.42 12.97
C GLN A 624 -16.01 -9.06 13.06
N THR A 625 -15.43 -8.58 11.95
CA THR A 625 -14.76 -7.29 11.89
C THR A 625 -15.74 -6.15 12.14
N VAL A 626 -16.92 -6.19 11.51
CA VAL A 626 -17.95 -5.15 11.65
C VAL A 626 -18.55 -5.15 13.06
N THR A 627 -18.64 -6.30 13.73
CA THR A 627 -19.19 -6.40 15.09
C THR A 627 -18.16 -6.19 16.20
N THR A 628 -16.89 -5.99 15.85
CA THR A 628 -15.80 -5.76 16.81
C THR A 628 -15.32 -4.30 16.72
N PRO A 629 -15.23 -3.55 17.83
CA PRO A 629 -14.58 -2.25 17.85
C PRO A 629 -13.10 -2.33 17.52
N HIS A 630 -12.59 -1.37 16.74
CA HIS A 630 -11.18 -1.30 16.36
C HIS A 630 -10.60 0.06 16.70
N THR A 631 -9.42 0.07 17.31
CA THR A 631 -8.73 1.30 17.68
C THR A 631 -7.21 1.18 17.48
N GLY A 632 -6.48 2.30 17.55
CA GLY A 632 -5.02 2.34 17.42
C GLY A 632 -4.51 2.50 15.99
N SER A 633 -3.18 2.44 15.80
CA SER A 633 -2.54 2.75 14.51
C SER A 633 -2.38 1.55 13.57
N THR A 634 -2.60 0.33 14.07
CA THR A 634 -2.43 -0.93 13.32
C THR A 634 -3.62 -1.88 13.49
N PRO A 635 -4.82 -1.49 13.02
CA PRO A 635 -6.00 -2.35 13.12
C PRO A 635 -5.89 -3.55 12.16
N THR A 636 -6.56 -4.64 12.52
CA THR A 636 -6.54 -5.92 11.78
C THR A 636 -7.95 -6.50 11.70
N ALA A 637 -8.36 -7.01 10.54
CA ALA A 637 -9.69 -7.60 10.35
C ALA A 637 -9.71 -9.08 10.76
N GLY A 638 -10.88 -9.56 11.16
CA GLY A 638 -11.10 -10.96 11.51
C GLY A 638 -10.75 -11.31 12.96
N PRO A 639 -11.08 -12.55 13.38
CA PRO A 639 -10.71 -13.06 14.70
C PRO A 639 -9.19 -13.07 14.91
N THR A 640 -8.77 -13.01 16.17
CA THR A 640 -7.35 -13.06 16.55
C THR A 640 -6.70 -14.39 16.14
N VAL A 641 -5.63 -14.32 15.35
CA VAL A 641 -4.89 -15.49 14.85
C VAL A 641 -3.66 -15.74 15.74
N ALA A 642 -3.50 -16.98 16.21
CA ALA A 642 -2.32 -17.37 16.98
C ALA A 642 -1.05 -17.33 16.09
N GLY A 643 -0.06 -16.53 16.49
CA GLY A 643 1.22 -16.42 15.76
C GLY A 643 1.25 -15.33 14.69
N ALA A 644 0.18 -14.56 14.51
CA ALA A 644 0.28 -13.27 13.83
C ALA A 644 1.11 -12.32 14.71
N ALA A 645 2.16 -11.72 14.14
CA ALA A 645 3.13 -10.90 14.86
C ALA A 645 2.54 -9.57 15.37
N PHE A 646 1.42 -9.11 14.78
CA PHE A 646 0.86 -7.76 15.01
C PHE A 646 -0.67 -7.68 15.14
N GLY A 647 -1.35 -8.73 15.63
CA GLY A 647 -2.80 -8.74 15.81
C GLY A 647 -3.27 -8.64 17.27
N GLY A 648 -3.83 -7.48 17.63
CA GLY A 648 -4.84 -7.22 18.67
C GLY A 648 -4.86 -8.01 20.00
N GLY A 649 -4.61 -7.28 21.10
CA GLY A 649 -5.28 -7.52 22.40
C GLY A 649 -4.79 -8.71 23.22
N GLY A 650 -3.81 -8.46 24.09
CA GLY A 650 -3.50 -9.35 25.22
C GLY A 650 -2.29 -10.24 25.00
N PHE A 651 -1.12 -9.77 25.42
CA PHE A 651 -0.07 -10.68 25.91
C PHE A 651 -0.49 -11.22 27.28
N GLY A 652 -1.55 -12.04 27.28
CA GLY A 652 -1.92 -12.89 28.40
C GLY A 652 -1.39 -14.29 28.14
N ASN A 653 -0.45 -14.73 28.98
CA ASN A 653 -0.04 -16.12 29.14
C ASN A 653 0.35 -16.89 27.86
N ARG A 654 1.57 -16.65 27.35
CA ARG A 654 2.32 -17.76 26.75
C ARG A 654 3.23 -18.36 27.81
N ARG A 655 2.80 -19.54 28.29
CA ARG A 655 3.69 -20.59 28.78
C ARG A 655 4.89 -20.68 27.84
N MET A 656 6.09 -20.61 28.41
CA MET A 656 7.33 -20.96 27.73
C MET A 656 7.15 -22.35 27.08
N MET A 657 7.46 -22.46 25.79
CA MET A 657 7.64 -23.78 25.16
C MET A 657 8.96 -24.40 25.67
N PRO A 658 9.00 -25.73 25.89
CA PRO A 658 10.14 -26.41 26.51
C PRO A 658 11.17 -26.78 25.44
N GLY A 659 12.44 -26.56 25.73
CA GLY A 659 13.52 -26.96 24.83
C GLY A 659 14.88 -26.42 25.24
N PHE A 660 15.31 -26.72 26.47
CA PHE A 660 16.71 -26.78 26.88
C PHE A 660 16.79 -27.60 28.17
N GLU A 661 16.79 -28.92 28.01
CA GLU A 661 17.17 -29.86 29.05
C GLU A 661 18.69 -30.00 29.03
N SER A 662 19.36 -29.46 30.05
CA SER A 662 20.67 -29.96 30.48
C SER A 662 20.84 -29.73 31.98
N GLY A 663 20.66 -30.82 32.73
CA GLY A 663 21.35 -31.08 34.00
C GLY A 663 20.92 -30.29 35.23
N MET A 664 19.91 -30.78 35.95
CA MET A 664 20.00 -30.91 37.41
C MET A 664 18.93 -31.89 37.92
N GLN A 665 19.37 -33.01 38.49
CA GLN A 665 18.55 -33.95 39.23
C GLN A 665 17.97 -33.29 40.48
N SER A 666 16.67 -33.46 40.72
CA SER A 666 16.09 -33.48 42.07
C SER A 666 14.73 -34.19 42.07
N SER A 667 14.78 -35.42 42.57
CA SER A 667 13.75 -36.25 43.20
C SER A 667 12.43 -35.57 43.62
N GLY A 668 11.29 -36.20 43.29
CA GLY A 668 10.01 -35.90 43.95
C GLY A 668 8.77 -36.48 43.25
N THR A 669 8.44 -37.72 43.57
CA THR A 669 7.19 -38.45 43.30
C THR A 669 5.89 -37.65 43.51
N SER A 670 4.88 -37.77 42.61
CA SER A 670 3.62 -38.49 42.88
C SER A 670 2.54 -38.27 41.78
N LYS A 671 1.58 -39.18 41.78
CA LYS A 671 0.56 -39.58 40.81
C LYS A 671 -0.67 -38.65 40.69
N THR A 672 -1.23 -38.65 39.48
CA THR A 672 -2.66 -38.62 39.06
C THR A 672 -3.78 -38.48 40.11
N THR A 673 -4.78 -37.60 39.87
CA THR A 673 -6.19 -37.91 39.49
C THR A 673 -7.12 -36.68 39.52
N GLY A 674 -8.06 -36.58 38.56
CA GLY A 674 -9.50 -36.36 38.78
C GLY A 674 -10.11 -34.97 39.09
N SER A 675 -11.00 -34.54 38.16
CA SER A 675 -12.34 -33.92 38.34
C SER A 675 -12.55 -32.49 38.87
N ASP A 676 -13.20 -31.70 38.00
CA ASP A 676 -14.33 -30.76 38.20
C ASP A 676 -14.64 -30.15 39.58
N HIS A 677 -14.75 -28.80 39.63
CA HIS A 677 -15.98 -28.07 40.01
C HIS A 677 -15.78 -26.55 40.06
N TRP A 678 -16.71 -25.81 39.44
CA TRP A 678 -16.95 -24.37 39.66
C TRP A 678 -17.67 -24.15 40.99
N LYS A 679 -17.24 -23.16 41.81
CA LYS A 679 -18.12 -22.25 42.58
C LYS A 679 -17.34 -21.06 43.19
N SER A 680 -18.06 -19.95 43.26
CA SER A 680 -17.68 -18.61 43.70
C SER A 680 -17.51 -18.49 45.22
N GLY A 681 -16.61 -17.58 45.65
CA GLY A 681 -16.84 -16.77 46.86
C GLY A 681 -15.74 -16.76 47.93
N SER A 682 -15.30 -15.54 48.25
CA SER A 682 -14.73 -15.05 49.52
C SER A 682 -13.21 -14.92 49.72
N SER A 683 -12.93 -13.75 50.28
CA SER A 683 -11.71 -13.08 50.73
C SER A 683 -10.69 -13.91 51.52
N LEU A 684 -9.41 -13.65 51.28
CA LEU A 684 -8.35 -13.71 52.30
C LEU A 684 -7.40 -12.52 52.18
N ARG A 685 -7.41 -11.70 53.24
CA ARG A 685 -6.35 -10.78 53.63
C ARG A 685 -5.14 -11.62 54.10
N GLY A 686 -3.95 -11.25 53.66
CA GLY A 686 -2.67 -11.74 54.19
C GLY A 686 -1.52 -10.93 53.61
N ALA A 687 -1.07 -9.94 54.37
CA ALA A 687 0.02 -9.04 54.02
C ALA A 687 1.38 -9.72 54.22
N ASN A 688 2.31 -9.52 53.27
CA ASN A 688 3.62 -8.95 53.56
C ASN A 688 4.35 -8.58 52.25
N GLY A 689 5.11 -7.49 52.33
CA GLY A 689 5.58 -6.71 51.21
C GLY A 689 6.65 -7.40 50.37
N LEU A 690 6.58 -7.17 49.07
CA LEU A 690 7.65 -6.66 48.19
C LEU A 690 6.96 -6.27 46.88
N GLY A 691 7.15 -5.02 46.47
CA GLY A 691 6.38 -4.41 45.38
C GLY A 691 6.61 -5.09 44.03
N ASP A 692 5.57 -5.75 43.55
CA ASP A 692 5.44 -6.17 42.15
C ASP A 692 5.42 -4.93 41.25
N VAL A 693 6.58 -4.56 40.71
CA VAL A 693 6.67 -3.64 39.58
C VAL A 693 6.15 -4.38 38.35
N ARG A 694 4.83 -4.29 38.11
CA ARG A 694 4.22 -4.71 36.85
C ARG A 694 4.71 -3.77 35.74
N LEU A 695 5.74 -4.18 35.00
CA LEU A 695 6.09 -3.59 33.72
C LEU A 695 5.03 -3.99 32.68
N THR A 696 3.92 -3.26 32.64
CA THR A 696 2.98 -3.26 31.52
C THR A 696 3.62 -2.53 30.33
N GLY A 697 4.54 -3.20 29.64
CA GLY A 697 5.21 -2.72 28.43
C GLY A 697 4.84 -3.56 27.22
N GLY A 698 3.55 -3.60 26.88
CA GLY A 698 3.09 -4.18 25.62
C GLY A 698 3.21 -3.17 24.48
N PHE A 699 3.52 -3.63 23.27
CA PHE A 699 3.55 -2.85 22.03
C PHE A 699 2.18 -2.27 21.58
N GLY A 700 1.17 -2.29 22.46
CA GLY A 700 -0.03 -1.46 22.40
C GLY A 700 -0.06 -0.63 23.67
N GLY A 701 0.47 0.59 23.60
CA GLY A 701 0.24 1.59 24.65
C GLY A 701 -1.24 1.96 24.74
N PRO A 702 -1.67 2.71 25.76
CA PRO A 702 -3.05 3.15 25.94
C PRO A 702 -3.42 4.21 24.87
N GLY A 703 -3.48 3.81 23.60
CA GLY A 703 -3.78 4.70 22.46
C GLY A 703 -5.22 5.20 22.41
N ASP A 704 -6.09 4.64 23.26
CA ASP A 704 -7.53 4.94 23.30
C ASP A 704 -8.13 4.85 24.71
N ALA A 705 -7.29 4.77 25.75
CA ALA A 705 -7.80 4.92 27.11
C ALA A 705 -8.09 6.40 27.32
N THR A 706 -9.35 6.73 27.59
CA THR A 706 -9.74 8.08 28.01
C THR A 706 -8.83 8.49 29.17
N PRO A 707 -8.09 9.62 29.05
CA PRO A 707 -7.28 10.10 30.15
C PRO A 707 -8.09 10.23 31.43
N ASN A 708 -7.46 10.02 32.58
CA ASN A 708 -8.14 10.14 33.86
C ASN A 708 -8.75 11.56 34.01
N GLN A 709 -9.96 11.67 34.55
CA GLN A 709 -10.62 12.98 34.68
C GLN A 709 -9.81 14.00 35.49
N ALA A 710 -8.99 13.54 36.45
CA ALA A 710 -8.13 14.41 37.24
C ALA A 710 -7.05 15.09 36.38
N ILE A 711 -6.45 14.38 35.40
CA ILE A 711 -5.48 14.98 34.50
C ILE A 711 -6.17 15.89 33.49
N ILE A 712 -7.36 15.53 32.98
CA ILE A 712 -8.13 16.41 32.08
C ILE A 712 -8.42 17.75 32.77
N ARG A 713 -8.98 17.72 33.99
CA ARG A 713 -9.26 18.94 34.77
C ARG A 713 -8.00 19.76 35.05
N LEU A 714 -6.86 19.12 35.29
CA LEU A 714 -5.59 19.82 35.49
C LEU A 714 -5.19 20.57 34.21
N LEU A 715 -5.29 19.92 33.05
CA LEU A 715 -4.91 20.52 31.76
C LEU A 715 -5.86 21.66 31.35
N GLU A 716 -7.14 21.58 31.69
CA GLU A 716 -8.14 22.62 31.42
C GLU A 716 -7.97 23.88 32.28
N GLN A 717 -7.25 23.79 33.41
CA GLN A 717 -7.01 24.94 34.28
C GLN A 717 -6.20 26.00 33.55
N ASN A 718 -6.81 27.19 33.37
CA ASN A 718 -6.21 28.33 32.71
C ASN A 718 -5.74 28.03 31.27
N ALA A 719 -6.36 27.05 30.59
CA ALA A 719 -5.96 26.58 29.27
C ALA A 719 -5.81 27.70 28.23
N THR A 720 -6.69 28.71 28.28
CA THR A 720 -6.71 29.87 27.37
C THR A 720 -5.48 30.78 27.48
N HIS A 721 -4.69 30.68 28.55
CA HIS A 721 -3.46 31.44 28.72
C HIS A 721 -2.25 30.83 27.99
N TYR A 722 -2.36 29.60 27.52
CA TYR A 722 -1.25 28.85 26.94
C TYR A 722 -1.50 28.53 25.46
N THR A 723 -0.42 28.48 24.67
CA THR A 723 -0.50 27.99 23.28
C THR A 723 -0.66 26.47 23.25
N TRP A 724 -0.03 25.77 24.20
CA TRP A 724 -0.19 24.34 24.44
C TRP A 724 -0.42 24.09 25.92
N VAL A 725 -1.54 23.44 26.25
CA VAL A 725 -1.86 23.11 27.65
C VAL A 725 -0.95 22.01 28.19
N ALA A 726 -0.36 21.21 27.32
CA ALA A 726 0.77 20.37 27.67
C ALA A 726 1.68 20.07 26.48
N ALA A 727 2.86 19.55 26.77
CA ALA A 727 3.73 18.88 25.82
C ALA A 727 4.01 17.44 26.26
N THR A 728 4.15 16.52 25.30
CA THR A 728 4.59 15.14 25.56
C THR A 728 5.34 14.57 24.35
N ILE A 729 6.08 13.47 24.56
CA ILE A 729 6.87 12.83 23.51
C ILE A 729 5.94 11.96 22.65
N GLY A 730 5.88 12.26 21.35
CA GLY A 730 5.12 11.47 20.40
C GLY A 730 3.64 11.87 20.28
N ALA A 731 3.15 11.94 19.05
CA ALA A 731 1.77 12.31 18.76
C ALA A 731 0.77 11.25 19.24
N ASN A 732 1.15 9.97 19.22
CA ASN A 732 0.31 8.89 19.77
C ASN A 732 0.07 9.03 21.29
N SER A 733 1.02 9.64 22.02
CA SER A 733 0.85 9.94 23.44
C SER A 733 0.11 11.25 23.69
N ALA A 734 0.24 12.22 22.78
CA ALA A 734 -0.46 13.51 22.85
C ALA A 734 -1.97 13.40 22.52
N ALA A 735 -2.33 12.56 21.54
CA ALA A 735 -3.67 12.53 20.96
C ALA A 735 -4.81 12.30 21.96
N PRO A 736 -4.72 11.36 22.93
CA PRO A 736 -5.80 11.16 23.90
C PRO A 736 -6.06 12.39 24.77
N TYR A 737 -5.02 13.14 25.17
CA TYR A 737 -5.16 14.36 25.96
C TYR A 737 -5.74 15.50 25.14
N GLN A 738 -5.30 15.65 23.89
CA GLN A 738 -5.83 16.67 22.98
C GLN A 738 -7.31 16.41 22.71
N LEU A 739 -7.68 15.18 22.36
CA LEU A 739 -9.06 14.80 22.09
C LEU A 739 -9.97 15.01 23.30
N ALA A 740 -9.48 14.73 24.51
CA ALA A 740 -10.24 14.84 25.75
C ALA A 740 -10.44 16.29 26.22
N THR A 741 -9.41 17.14 26.13
CA THR A 741 -9.48 18.55 26.53
C THR A 741 -10.04 19.45 25.42
N GLY A 742 -9.89 19.01 24.17
CA GLY A 742 -10.06 19.85 23.00
C GLY A 742 -8.88 20.79 22.75
N ASP A 743 -7.94 20.95 23.67
CA ASP A 743 -6.91 21.97 23.62
C ASP A 743 -5.59 21.45 23.02
N PRO A 744 -4.78 22.32 22.40
CA PRO A 744 -3.54 21.90 21.74
C PRO A 744 -2.55 21.22 22.71
N ILE A 745 -2.07 20.04 22.32
CA ILE A 745 -0.98 19.33 23.01
C ILE A 745 0.23 19.24 22.08
N MET A 746 1.38 19.77 22.49
CA MET A 746 2.59 19.71 21.67
C MET A 746 3.13 18.28 21.60
N ALA A 747 3.07 17.70 20.40
CA ALA A 747 3.65 16.40 20.09
C ALA A 747 5.16 16.52 19.76
N ILE A 748 5.99 16.49 20.80
CA ILE A 748 7.46 16.55 20.65
C ILE A 748 7.94 15.34 19.85
N GLY A 749 8.65 15.61 18.76
CA GLY A 749 9.19 14.59 17.87
C GLY A 749 8.18 13.87 16.97
N GLY A 750 6.99 14.45 16.76
CA GLY A 750 6.03 13.97 15.78
C GLY A 750 5.46 12.58 16.10
N PHE A 751 5.18 11.76 15.09
CA PHE A 751 4.44 10.51 15.26
C PHE A 751 5.09 9.54 16.27
N ALA A 752 6.40 9.33 16.17
CA ALA A 752 7.17 8.37 16.97
C ALA A 752 8.08 9.00 18.04
N GLY A 753 8.08 10.34 18.14
CA GLY A 753 8.97 11.06 19.06
C GLY A 753 10.41 11.21 18.56
N SER A 754 10.66 10.96 17.27
CA SER A 754 11.99 10.97 16.63
C SER A 754 12.21 12.10 15.62
N ASP A 755 11.18 12.89 15.28
CA ASP A 755 11.39 14.06 14.44
C ASP A 755 12.22 15.11 15.22
N PRO A 756 13.17 15.81 14.57
CA PRO A 756 14.05 16.76 15.26
C PRO A 756 13.36 18.12 15.54
N THR A 757 12.15 18.09 16.12
CA THR A 757 11.40 19.27 16.51
C THR A 757 10.59 19.05 17.80
N PRO A 758 10.56 20.04 18.72
CA PRO A 758 11.41 21.21 18.73
C PRO A 758 12.84 20.83 19.12
N THR A 759 13.81 21.69 18.82
CA THR A 759 15.13 21.60 19.46
C THR A 759 14.99 21.92 20.96
N LEU A 760 15.95 21.49 21.78
CA LEU A 760 15.96 21.84 23.20
C LEU A 760 15.93 23.37 23.42
N ALA A 761 16.68 24.13 22.62
CA ALA A 761 16.69 25.60 22.70
C ALA A 761 15.32 26.21 22.40
N GLN A 762 14.63 25.73 21.36
CA GLN A 762 13.27 26.17 21.04
C GLN A 762 12.28 25.81 22.15
N PHE A 763 12.38 24.59 22.71
CA PHE A 763 11.54 24.15 23.82
C PHE A 763 11.72 25.06 25.05
N LYS A 764 12.97 25.32 25.46
CA LYS A 764 13.28 26.24 26.56
C LYS A 764 12.69 27.63 26.34
N ARG A 765 12.81 28.16 25.11
CA ARG A 765 12.22 29.44 24.73
C ARG A 765 10.69 29.44 24.88
N TYR A 766 10.01 28.39 24.42
CA TYR A 766 8.55 28.29 24.56
C TYR A 766 8.12 28.22 26.03
N VAL A 767 8.90 27.55 26.88
CA VAL A 767 8.67 27.54 28.32
C VAL A 767 8.89 28.93 28.94
N SER A 768 9.99 29.61 28.63
CA SER A 768 10.24 30.96 29.16
C SER A 768 9.25 32.03 28.68
N GLU A 769 8.68 31.84 27.48
CA GLU A 769 7.62 32.69 26.94
C GLU A 769 6.23 32.37 27.51
N GLY A 770 6.12 31.37 28.40
CA GLY A 770 4.84 30.95 28.98
C GLY A 770 3.90 30.28 27.98
N LYS A 771 4.40 29.70 26.89
CA LYS A 771 3.57 29.08 25.84
C LYS A 771 3.12 27.66 26.17
N ILE A 772 3.82 26.96 27.06
CA ILE A 772 3.55 25.57 27.44
C ILE A 772 3.29 25.51 28.94
N HIS A 773 2.14 24.98 29.35
CA HIS A 773 1.78 24.86 30.77
C HIS A 773 2.46 23.65 31.42
N TYR A 774 2.12 22.45 30.96
CA TYR A 774 2.61 21.20 31.56
C TYR A 774 3.50 20.39 30.61
N PHE A 775 4.34 19.53 31.18
CA PHE A 775 4.96 18.43 30.47
C PHE A 775 4.50 17.10 31.06
N ILE A 776 3.93 16.23 30.23
CA ILE A 776 3.44 14.90 30.64
C ILE A 776 4.53 13.87 30.33
N ALA A 777 5.12 13.29 31.39
CA ALA A 777 6.08 12.21 31.26
C ALA A 777 5.36 10.87 31.06
N GLY A 778 5.82 10.10 30.06
CA GLY A 778 5.20 8.82 29.71
C GLY A 778 5.01 8.57 28.21
N GLY A 779 5.58 9.39 27.33
CA GLY A 779 5.62 9.10 25.90
C GLY A 779 6.59 7.96 25.58
N MET A 780 6.13 6.96 24.84
CA MET A 780 6.95 5.82 24.37
C MET A 780 7.95 6.31 23.33
N GLY A 781 9.01 7.01 23.76
CA GLY A 781 10.20 7.17 22.94
C GLY A 781 10.84 5.80 22.79
N PHE A 782 11.03 5.34 21.55
CA PHE A 782 11.69 4.07 21.19
C PHE A 782 13.14 3.91 21.72
N GLY A 783 13.65 4.85 22.52
CA GLY A 783 15.05 4.92 22.94
C GLY A 783 15.41 4.33 24.32
N ARG A 784 14.47 3.83 25.14
CA ARG A 784 14.81 3.45 26.54
C ARG A 784 14.45 2.03 26.99
N GLY A 785 13.76 1.23 26.18
CA GLY A 785 13.23 -0.08 26.61
C GLY A 785 14.11 -1.30 26.33
N PHE A 786 15.14 -1.23 25.49
CA PHE A 786 15.81 -2.44 24.98
C PHE A 786 17.14 -2.81 25.68
N LEU A 787 17.60 -2.03 26.66
CA LEU A 787 18.91 -2.26 27.32
C LEU A 787 18.87 -2.25 28.87
N ALA A 788 17.72 -2.03 29.50
CA ALA A 788 17.62 -2.06 30.97
C ALA A 788 17.15 -3.45 31.45
N GLY A 789 17.97 -4.46 31.21
CA GLY A 789 17.64 -5.86 31.48
C GLY A 789 18.83 -6.69 31.95
N SER A 790 19.78 -6.10 32.68
CA SER A 790 20.79 -6.87 33.42
C SER A 790 21.33 -6.03 34.57
N LYS A 791 20.88 -6.29 35.80
CA LYS A 791 21.65 -5.96 36.98
C LYS A 791 22.89 -6.87 36.97
N PRO A 792 24.13 -6.36 37.04
CA PRO A 792 25.26 -7.21 37.34
C PRO A 792 25.18 -7.58 38.83
N PHE A 793 24.91 -8.85 39.10
CA PHE A 793 25.32 -9.44 40.37
C PHE A 793 26.85 -9.57 40.33
N GLY A 794 27.53 -8.97 41.31
CA GLY A 794 28.96 -9.07 41.51
C GLY A 794 29.34 -8.39 42.80
N GLY A 795 29.43 -9.17 43.88
CA GLY A 795 29.84 -8.71 45.20
C GLY A 795 31.34 -8.40 45.28
N ALA A 796 31.64 -7.44 46.15
CA ALA A 796 32.87 -7.14 46.88
C ALA A 796 34.21 -7.75 46.43
N GLY A 797 35.17 -6.85 46.16
CA GLY A 797 36.60 -7.09 46.22
C GLY A 797 37.34 -5.76 46.37
N ASP A 798 37.82 -5.50 47.57
CA ASP A 798 38.71 -4.40 47.98
C ASP A 798 40.01 -4.39 47.15
N GLY A 799 40.62 -3.21 46.97
CA GLY A 799 41.89 -3.06 46.29
C GLY A 799 42.13 -1.65 45.74
N SER A 800 42.55 -0.74 46.62
CA SER A 800 43.21 0.52 46.30
C SER A 800 44.20 0.44 45.12
N LEU A 801 44.26 1.47 44.26
CA LEU A 801 45.49 2.23 43.94
C LEU A 801 45.22 3.35 42.90
N LYS A 802 45.88 4.48 43.13
CA LYS A 802 45.83 5.73 42.36
C LYS A 802 46.95 5.76 41.29
N ARG A 803 46.72 6.61 40.26
CA ARG A 803 47.67 7.59 39.64
C ARG A 803 48.46 7.20 38.36
N GLY A 804 48.56 8.18 37.44
CA GLY A 804 49.56 8.34 36.34
C GLY A 804 49.06 7.87 34.96
N ALA A 805 48.79 8.69 33.93
CA ALA A 805 49.54 9.75 33.22
C ALA A 805 50.66 9.24 32.27
N GLU A 806 50.63 9.78 31.04
CA GLU A 806 51.69 9.91 30.01
C GLU A 806 51.74 8.96 28.79
N ASN A 807 51.39 9.55 27.62
CA ASN A 807 52.14 9.72 26.36
C ASN A 807 53.13 8.65 25.85
N GLY A 808 53.08 8.37 24.54
CA GLY A 808 54.21 7.80 23.77
C GLY A 808 53.84 7.27 22.39
N GLU A 809 54.51 7.78 21.34
CA GLU A 809 54.29 7.58 19.90
C GLU A 809 54.95 6.28 19.33
N MET A 810 54.35 5.75 18.23
CA MET A 810 54.81 5.04 16.99
C MET A 810 56.29 4.56 16.82
N PRO A 811 56.72 3.69 15.84
CA PRO A 811 56.09 3.16 14.60
C PRO A 811 56.39 1.65 14.22
N ALA A 812 56.05 1.28 12.98
CA ALA A 812 55.96 -0.03 12.28
C ALA A 812 57.25 -0.80 11.92
N PHE A 813 57.14 -2.11 11.60
CA PHE A 813 58.00 -2.85 10.63
C PHE A 813 57.35 -4.15 10.05
N PHE A 814 57.89 -4.62 8.92
CA PHE A 814 57.40 -5.54 7.86
C PHE A 814 57.54 -7.08 8.06
N GLY A 815 56.76 -7.85 7.25
CA GLY A 815 57.09 -9.20 6.69
C GLY A 815 56.50 -10.41 7.44
N GLY A 816 55.91 -11.48 6.86
CA GLY A 816 55.84 -12.06 5.51
C GLY A 816 54.97 -13.34 5.51
N LYS A 817 54.87 -13.99 4.34
CA LYS A 817 53.90 -15.00 3.85
C LYS A 817 53.68 -16.29 4.67
N GLY A 818 52.47 -16.88 4.55
CA GLY A 818 52.20 -18.31 4.75
C GLY A 818 50.69 -18.66 4.68
N ALA A 819 50.29 -19.54 3.76
CA ALA A 819 48.91 -19.95 3.51
C ALA A 819 48.53 -21.24 4.27
N SER A 820 47.29 -21.33 4.77
CA SER A 820 46.36 -22.49 4.76
C SER A 820 45.51 -22.63 6.04
N GLY A 821 44.19 -22.77 5.88
CA GLY A 821 43.36 -23.65 6.74
C GLY A 821 42.55 -23.04 7.90
N ALA A 822 41.22 -23.18 7.78
CA ALA A 822 40.17 -23.12 8.82
C ALA A 822 39.64 -21.73 9.30
N PRO A 823 38.30 -21.54 9.39
CA PRO A 823 37.71 -20.30 9.86
C PRO A 823 37.65 -20.30 11.39
N THR A 824 38.64 -19.69 12.04
CA THR A 824 38.57 -19.36 13.46
C THR A 824 37.85 -18.03 13.65
N ALA A 825 36.96 -18.01 14.64
CA ALA A 825 36.24 -16.84 15.15
C ALA A 825 37.16 -15.62 15.30
N GLY A 826 36.85 -14.55 14.58
CA GLY A 826 37.54 -13.26 14.65
C GLY A 826 36.57 -12.17 15.09
N GLY A 827 36.79 -11.63 16.28
CA GLY A 827 36.04 -10.52 16.84
C GLY A 827 36.10 -9.28 15.96
N PHE A 828 34.96 -8.60 15.83
CA PHE A 828 34.89 -7.30 15.18
C PHE A 828 35.52 -6.23 16.08
N PRO A 829 36.35 -5.33 15.54
CA PRO A 829 36.96 -4.25 16.30
C PRO A 829 35.88 -3.26 16.77
N GLY A 830 35.98 -2.85 18.03
CA GLY A 830 35.07 -1.92 18.68
C GLY A 830 34.97 -0.59 17.93
N GLY A 831 33.88 -0.42 17.19
CA GLY A 831 33.39 0.87 16.74
C GLY A 831 32.79 1.61 17.94
N ALA A 832 33.39 2.76 18.27
CA ALA A 832 32.96 3.64 19.34
C ALA A 832 31.43 3.88 19.32
N MET A 833 30.79 3.63 20.47
CA MET A 833 29.40 4.01 20.73
C MET A 833 29.26 5.53 20.67
N GLY A 834 28.79 6.05 19.54
CA GLY A 834 28.29 7.43 19.41
C GLY A 834 26.88 7.53 19.98
N GLY A 835 26.76 7.84 21.27
CA GLY A 835 25.49 8.21 21.89
C GLY A 835 25.01 9.58 21.40
N SER A 836 24.28 9.64 20.29
CA SER A 836 23.51 10.85 19.94
C SER A 836 22.15 10.81 20.65
N SER A 837 22.00 11.54 21.75
CA SER A 837 20.69 11.74 22.40
C SER A 837 19.75 12.49 21.46
N SER A 838 18.59 11.91 21.13
CA SER A 838 17.58 12.61 20.33
C SER A 838 17.12 13.92 21.02
N PRO A 839 16.69 14.95 20.27
CA PRO A 839 16.17 16.19 20.87
C PRO A 839 15.08 15.95 21.91
N SER A 840 14.17 15.00 21.64
CA SER A 840 13.16 14.51 22.59
C SER A 840 13.75 14.04 23.91
N ALA A 841 14.82 13.24 23.87
CA ALA A 841 15.50 12.76 25.08
C ALA A 841 16.19 13.90 25.85
N ALA A 842 16.78 14.86 25.14
CA ALA A 842 17.38 16.04 25.75
C ALA A 842 16.33 16.94 26.44
N ILE A 843 15.15 17.12 25.81
CA ILE A 843 14.02 17.84 26.40
C ILE A 843 13.52 17.14 27.66
N THR A 844 13.26 15.83 27.61
CA THR A 844 12.82 15.07 28.78
C THR A 844 13.81 15.22 29.94
N LYS A 845 15.12 15.01 29.68
CA LYS A 845 16.16 15.15 30.71
C LYS A 845 16.23 16.57 31.29
N TRP A 846 16.05 17.59 30.44
CA TRP A 846 16.04 18.98 30.89
C TRP A 846 14.82 19.26 31.78
N VAL A 847 13.63 18.81 31.39
CA VAL A 847 12.41 18.97 32.21
C VAL A 847 12.55 18.28 33.56
N GLU A 848 12.98 17.01 33.57
CA GLU A 848 13.16 16.22 34.79
C GLU A 848 14.14 16.88 35.78
N SER A 849 15.18 17.54 35.26
CA SER A 849 16.19 18.22 36.08
C SER A 849 15.74 19.60 36.60
N HIS A 850 14.89 20.32 35.87
CA HIS A 850 14.57 21.73 36.19
C HIS A 850 13.18 21.94 36.80
N PHE A 851 12.27 20.98 36.71
CA PHE A 851 10.89 21.13 37.22
C PHE A 851 10.52 19.99 38.18
N THR A 852 9.63 20.29 39.11
CA THR A 852 9.13 19.31 40.09
C THR A 852 7.97 18.52 39.48
N SER A 853 8.03 17.20 39.61
CA SER A 853 6.96 16.32 39.13
C SER A 853 5.88 16.11 40.19
N THR A 854 4.64 16.02 39.77
CA THR A 854 3.51 15.52 40.55
C THR A 854 2.89 14.32 39.85
N LYS A 855 2.20 13.45 40.61
CA LYS A 855 1.40 12.37 40.04
C LYS A 855 -0.08 12.76 40.06
N VAL A 856 -0.69 12.88 38.88
CA VAL A 856 -2.11 13.22 38.74
C VAL A 856 -2.78 12.18 37.88
N GLY A 857 -3.84 11.55 38.37
CA GLY A 857 -4.56 10.51 37.63
C GLY A 857 -3.68 9.31 37.21
N GLY A 858 -2.60 9.03 37.93
CA GLY A 858 -1.66 7.94 37.64
C GLY A 858 -0.53 8.28 36.66
N VAL A 859 -0.52 9.49 36.08
CA VAL A 859 0.54 9.95 35.18
C VAL A 859 1.44 10.99 35.85
N THR A 860 2.71 11.04 35.42
CA THR A 860 3.70 11.98 35.97
C THR A 860 3.67 13.27 35.14
N VAL A 861 3.46 14.40 35.81
CA VAL A 861 3.29 15.71 35.18
C VAL A 861 4.27 16.69 35.81
N TYR A 862 4.86 17.56 35.00
CA TYR A 862 5.74 18.65 35.43
C TYR A 862 5.05 19.96 35.10
N ASP A 863 4.91 20.83 36.09
CA ASP A 863 4.45 22.21 35.88
C ASP A 863 5.64 23.05 35.40
N LEU A 864 5.54 23.59 34.19
CA LEU A 864 6.62 24.34 33.55
C LEU A 864 6.63 25.83 33.94
N THR A 865 5.67 26.27 34.77
CA THR A 865 5.61 27.65 35.28
C THR A 865 6.43 27.86 36.56
N HIS A 866 6.80 26.76 37.23
CA HIS A 866 7.52 26.79 38.50
C HIS A 866 8.82 25.95 38.43
N SER A 867 9.95 26.60 38.21
CA SER A 867 11.26 25.93 38.25
C SER A 867 11.61 25.47 39.67
N LYS A 868 12.34 24.36 39.77
CA LYS A 868 13.07 24.00 40.99
C LYS A 868 14.03 25.15 41.33
N SER A 869 13.86 25.75 42.50
CA SER A 869 14.76 26.77 43.06
C SER A 869 16.17 26.23 43.24
#